data_AF-A0A6A2FKG4-F1
#
_entry.id   AF-A0A6A2FKG4-F1
#
_cell.length_a   1.000
_cell.length_b   1.000
_cell.length_c   1.000
_cell.angle_alpha   90.00
_cell.angle_beta   90.00
_cell.angle_gamma   90.00
#
_symmetry.space_group_name_H-M   'P 1'
#
loop_
_entity.id
_entity.type
_entity.pdbx_description
1 polymer ?
#
loop_
_entity_poly.entity_id
_entity_poly.type
_entity_poly.pdbx_seq_one_letter_code
_entity_poly.pdbx_strand_id
1 'polypeptide(L)'
;MKKLIIVCILFSGIFLGQNRPRPGIDYMMHTGFFDFVINALHHPRGGNSNDLISNYTNKGWYFDKLRELGLTNLVTDGMYNLSIQNNSNNIFLLNDMGFAWKHDPGFDTALHFKPAEFMRALGHVDDSYPLEFGGTTAPTIAPDKNFGFTVAGSDATCYWGMRDEYKPAYLETTGQDINDNTASGTHRSRRSQYGTHDEGVMLWGMIPWTQLADPRLKYKMRIYLRIADNDTSKEMDGIGVYAGPFSASLQDQPQIERRRDFFTEPELIPVESMGISQVFKNNELPESDDYYWIETNSFNVSQNMNLAFHIYWSGNLTVYIDKITFVSEEFDRLYVNTSGPVLMDSIFTELDSIYPSSVYSNQRFQSFYFDEPFQLSAEYRKDLQAEVFSKSTSNNNLEINGATGAVPGYFHYFDIKWAAPTANRLKNYLLYNLYPIGSGTTYSQDHVQAMLNTFVNYRNFNDGGTGPYQYSGLRSAQLGAQRYNQDETDDIPLVMTLGVHAEQYVVGVDNSAHIVPGVHSRRAPTYDEIFAQGNLSLAYGAKGFMYYMVPTRANSGTAQDPSWNTYGLFDDETAVYDSSNSGTGLVQDPAENQIPNHRFYAVRDFIASTSLVDSVLLKLRWLDAKGWNRTESCSINIIDSVKTRNPFVTSNVWDAVAYVETGYFEEINPSSDDIVPPNYIYVVNKRCNKQEIPTEEETHDYSHRYVSLKFNLDSDYKNYTIHDLKTDSVYYIGFNGLLVLYLEAGHGTLLKIEPTIQSGGTLGSDETVNYNINVKGNVKLAAGKTLTITNGADMKFLNSSKLDVSSANLYIFTTGTGSAKLDFVSRNWTAGNGIIASGANVSINNAIIKNASTAIAAWNPASLSISNSTIENCWFGVSVESRPVGSIYLDNVKVVGCSERGVTLGTANLEIKNSRNSG
;
A
#
# COMPACT_ATOMS: atom_id res chain seq x y z
N MET A 1 -7.51 -42.19 19.48
CA MET A 1 -8.07 -41.08 20.29
C MET A 1 -7.10 -39.91 20.48
N LYS A 2 -5.88 -40.07 21.02
CA LYS A 2 -4.95 -38.93 21.22
C LYS A 2 -4.58 -38.13 19.95
N LYS A 3 -4.46 -38.79 18.79
CA LYS A 3 -4.23 -38.11 17.49
C LYS A 3 -5.46 -37.33 16.98
N LEU A 4 -6.67 -37.83 17.27
CA LEU A 4 -7.92 -37.14 16.92
C LEU A 4 -8.13 -35.89 17.79
N ILE A 5 -7.76 -35.97 19.07
CA ILE A 5 -7.82 -34.85 20.01
C ILE A 5 -6.81 -33.75 19.63
N ILE A 6 -5.60 -34.10 19.16
CA ILE A 6 -4.62 -33.10 18.69
C ILE A 6 -5.10 -32.43 17.39
N VAL A 7 -5.74 -33.17 16.47
CA VAL A 7 -6.36 -32.58 15.27
C VAL A 7 -7.55 -31.69 15.66
N CYS A 8 -8.41 -32.11 16.59
CA CYS A 8 -9.51 -31.27 17.08
C CYS A 8 -9.02 -30.05 17.85
N ILE A 9 -7.91 -30.13 18.60
CA ILE A 9 -7.30 -29.00 19.32
C ILE A 9 -6.62 -28.02 18.35
N LEU A 10 -5.95 -28.52 17.30
CA LEU A 10 -5.38 -27.70 16.24
C LEU A 10 -6.46 -27.02 15.40
N PHE A 11 -7.55 -27.72 15.08
CA PHE A 11 -8.71 -27.11 14.41
C PHE A 11 -9.45 -26.13 15.33
N SER A 12 -9.64 -26.42 16.62
CA SER A 12 -10.27 -25.47 17.54
C SER A 12 -9.39 -24.26 17.87
N GLY A 13 -8.05 -24.40 17.80
CA GLY A 13 -7.10 -23.29 17.97
C GLY A 13 -7.00 -22.37 16.76
N ILE A 14 -7.40 -22.83 15.57
CA ILE A 14 -7.56 -21.98 14.38
C ILE A 14 -8.90 -21.22 14.42
N PHE A 15 -9.90 -21.76 15.12
CA PHE A 15 -11.22 -21.12 15.29
C PHE A 15 -11.38 -20.30 16.60
N LEU A 16 -10.39 -20.31 17.49
CA LEU A 16 -10.38 -19.52 18.73
C LEU A 16 -9.04 -18.79 18.82
N GLY A 17 -8.97 -17.53 18.39
CA GLY A 17 -7.72 -16.78 18.53
C GLY A 17 -7.69 -15.30 18.23
N GLN A 18 -8.60 -14.74 17.43
CA GLN A 18 -8.89 -13.30 17.43
C GLN A 18 -10.36 -13.11 17.09
N ASN A 19 -11.12 -12.50 18.02
CA ASN A 19 -12.53 -12.22 17.78
C ASN A 19 -12.76 -11.18 16.66
N ARG A 20 -11.69 -10.53 16.17
CA ARG A 20 -11.65 -9.63 15.00
C ARG A 20 -10.24 -9.66 14.40
N PRO A 21 -10.00 -10.28 13.24
CA PRO A 21 -8.66 -10.30 12.63
C PRO A 21 -8.28 -8.90 12.08
N ARG A 22 -6.99 -8.54 12.12
CA ARG A 22 -6.47 -7.29 11.55
C ARG A 22 -6.25 -7.44 10.05
N PRO A 23 -6.85 -6.59 9.21
CA PRO A 23 -6.69 -6.65 7.77
C PRO A 23 -5.25 -6.31 7.38
N GLY A 24 -4.66 -7.10 6.49
CA GLY A 24 -3.29 -6.93 6.02
C GLY A 24 -2.20 -7.30 7.05
N ILE A 25 -2.58 -7.81 8.23
CA ILE A 25 -1.65 -8.36 9.23
C ILE A 25 -1.97 -9.83 9.48
N ASP A 26 -3.21 -10.13 9.88
CA ASP A 26 -3.62 -11.50 10.20
C ASP A 26 -4.19 -12.24 8.97
N TYR A 27 -4.61 -11.50 7.93
CA TYR A 27 -5.09 -12.04 6.65
C TYR A 27 -4.95 -11.03 5.50
N MET A 28 -4.93 -11.51 4.25
CA MET A 28 -4.96 -10.65 3.06
C MET A 28 -6.37 -10.15 2.81
N MET A 29 -6.55 -8.83 2.87
CA MET A 29 -7.86 -8.21 2.73
C MET A 29 -8.28 -8.19 1.25
N HIS A 30 -9.45 -8.73 0.91
CA HIS A 30 -10.04 -8.69 -0.43
C HIS A 30 -11.45 -8.13 -0.29
N THR A 31 -11.58 -6.85 -0.61
CA THR A 31 -12.78 -6.06 -0.33
C THR A 31 -13.57 -5.82 -1.61
N GLY A 32 -14.83 -6.23 -1.64
CA GLY A 32 -15.76 -5.77 -2.67
C GLY A 32 -16.36 -4.43 -2.27
N PHE A 33 -16.21 -3.39 -3.09
CA PHE A 33 -17.03 -2.18 -2.94
C PHE A 33 -18.43 -2.50 -3.47
N PHE A 34 -19.36 -2.76 -2.55
CA PHE A 34 -20.67 -3.34 -2.87
C PHE A 34 -21.81 -2.60 -2.16
N ASP A 35 -22.32 -1.60 -2.86
CA ASP A 35 -23.21 -0.61 -2.30
C ASP A 35 -24.70 -0.89 -2.64
N PHE A 36 -25.28 -1.92 -2.02
CA PHE A 36 -26.64 -2.39 -2.28
C PHE A 36 -27.73 -1.32 -2.10
N VAL A 37 -27.61 -0.51 -1.06
CA VAL A 37 -28.68 0.42 -0.65
C VAL A 37 -28.69 1.65 -1.54
N ILE A 38 -27.53 2.26 -1.79
CA ILE A 38 -27.46 3.36 -2.77
C ILE A 38 -27.82 2.85 -4.17
N ASN A 39 -27.36 1.65 -4.58
CA ASN A 39 -27.74 1.07 -5.88
C ASN A 39 -29.26 1.00 -6.07
N ALA A 40 -29.97 0.57 -5.04
CA ALA A 40 -31.41 0.37 -5.09
C ALA A 40 -32.20 1.69 -4.95
N LEU A 41 -31.69 2.65 -4.19
CA LEU A 41 -32.35 3.95 -3.95
C LEU A 41 -32.13 4.94 -5.09
N HIS A 42 -30.91 4.99 -5.63
CA HIS A 42 -30.58 5.81 -6.81
C HIS A 42 -30.74 5.00 -8.10
N HIS A 43 -31.66 4.03 -8.08
CA HIS A 43 -31.86 3.15 -9.21
C HIS A 43 -32.24 3.96 -10.46
N PRO A 44 -31.46 3.88 -11.55
CA PRO A 44 -31.60 4.84 -12.63
C PRO A 44 -32.93 4.76 -13.39
N ARG A 45 -33.64 3.62 -13.34
CA ARG A 45 -34.93 3.46 -14.03
C ARG A 45 -36.15 3.93 -13.23
N GLY A 46 -35.97 4.37 -11.98
CA GLY A 46 -37.07 4.69 -11.08
C GLY A 46 -37.87 3.45 -10.69
N GLY A 47 -37.76 3.03 -9.44
CA GLY A 47 -38.51 1.88 -8.88
C GLY A 47 -38.73 2.06 -7.40
N ASN A 48 -39.62 1.26 -6.80
CA ASN A 48 -39.71 1.20 -5.34
C ASN A 48 -38.41 0.61 -4.80
N SER A 49 -37.57 1.46 -4.22
CA SER A 49 -36.26 1.10 -3.69
C SER A 49 -36.32 -0.06 -2.70
N ASN A 50 -37.41 -0.17 -1.94
CA ASN A 50 -37.63 -1.28 -1.02
C ASN A 50 -37.76 -2.64 -1.73
N ASP A 51 -38.33 -2.68 -2.93
CA ASP A 51 -38.46 -3.92 -3.71
C ASP A 51 -37.11 -4.36 -4.29
N LEU A 52 -36.28 -3.40 -4.73
CA LEU A 52 -34.92 -3.69 -5.19
C LEU A 52 -34.00 -4.14 -4.06
N ILE A 53 -34.04 -3.46 -2.91
CA ILE A 53 -33.32 -3.88 -1.69
C ILE A 53 -33.78 -5.30 -1.30
N SER A 54 -35.09 -5.52 -1.24
CA SER A 54 -35.68 -6.84 -0.94
C SER A 54 -35.24 -7.91 -1.94
N ASN A 55 -35.21 -7.61 -3.24
CA ASN A 55 -34.77 -8.55 -4.28
C ASN A 55 -33.29 -8.92 -4.12
N TYR A 56 -32.43 -7.95 -3.88
CA TYR A 56 -31.01 -8.19 -3.65
C TYR A 56 -30.74 -8.99 -2.37
N THR A 57 -31.42 -8.62 -1.29
CA THR A 57 -31.36 -9.29 0.02
C THR A 57 -31.89 -10.73 -0.03
N ASN A 58 -33.02 -10.96 -0.70
CA ASN A 58 -33.71 -12.24 -0.71
C ASN A 58 -33.18 -13.23 -1.74
N LYS A 59 -32.56 -12.75 -2.83
CA LYS A 59 -32.09 -13.62 -3.92
C LYS A 59 -30.91 -14.51 -3.52
N GLY A 60 -30.14 -14.17 -2.47
CA GLY A 60 -29.09 -15.00 -1.85
C GLY A 60 -27.86 -15.32 -2.70
N TRP A 61 -28.04 -15.57 -3.99
CA TRP A 61 -27.02 -15.98 -4.95
C TRP A 61 -25.92 -14.93 -5.15
N TYR A 62 -26.20 -13.64 -4.95
CA TYR A 62 -25.19 -12.58 -5.01
C TYR A 62 -24.10 -12.79 -3.96
N PHE A 63 -24.48 -13.02 -2.70
CA PHE A 63 -23.51 -13.30 -1.64
C PHE A 63 -22.77 -14.62 -1.91
N ASP A 64 -23.41 -15.62 -2.51
CA ASP A 64 -22.75 -16.86 -2.95
C ASP A 64 -21.69 -16.59 -4.01
N LYS A 65 -21.98 -15.74 -5.00
CA LYS A 65 -21.02 -15.35 -6.05
C LYS A 65 -19.89 -14.47 -5.52
N LEU A 66 -20.18 -13.55 -4.59
CA LEU A 66 -19.14 -12.78 -3.91
C LEU A 66 -18.22 -13.67 -3.06
N ARG A 67 -18.74 -14.77 -2.49
CA ARG A 67 -17.92 -15.79 -1.81
C ARG A 67 -17.11 -16.62 -2.80
N GLU A 68 -17.70 -17.01 -3.92
CA GLU A 68 -17.01 -17.70 -5.02
C GLU A 68 -15.83 -16.86 -5.56
N LEU A 69 -16.00 -15.53 -5.59
CA LEU A 69 -14.95 -14.59 -5.96
C LEU A 69 -13.75 -14.65 -5.00
N GLY A 70 -13.93 -15.08 -3.75
CA GLY A 70 -12.89 -15.14 -2.72
C GLY A 70 -12.76 -13.87 -1.88
N LEU A 71 -13.78 -13.01 -1.85
CA LEU A 71 -13.78 -11.81 -1.02
C LEU A 71 -13.79 -12.17 0.46
N THR A 72 -13.04 -11.41 1.26
CA THR A 72 -13.04 -11.50 2.73
C THR A 72 -13.84 -10.37 3.36
N ASN A 73 -13.99 -9.25 2.63
CA ASN A 73 -14.57 -8.01 3.10
C ASN A 73 -15.61 -7.44 2.14
N LEU A 74 -16.60 -6.74 2.68
CA LEU A 74 -17.54 -5.92 1.92
C LEU A 74 -17.61 -4.51 2.48
N VAL A 75 -17.51 -3.53 1.60
CA VAL A 75 -17.93 -2.15 1.88
C VAL A 75 -19.39 -2.06 1.49
N THR A 76 -20.27 -1.89 2.46
CA THR A 76 -21.72 -1.89 2.27
C THR A 76 -22.44 -1.21 3.45
N ASP A 77 -23.75 -1.03 3.34
CA ASP A 77 -24.56 -0.57 4.47
C ASP A 77 -24.79 -1.72 5.46
N GLY A 78 -24.09 -1.68 6.58
CA GLY A 78 -24.14 -2.71 7.62
C GLY A 78 -25.46 -2.72 8.39
N MET A 79 -26.17 -1.59 8.48
CA MET A 79 -27.44 -1.51 9.22
C MET A 79 -28.61 -2.13 8.45
N TYR A 80 -28.72 -1.85 7.15
CA TYR A 80 -29.74 -2.49 6.32
C TYR A 80 -29.51 -4.00 6.16
N ASN A 81 -28.24 -4.42 6.15
CA ASN A 81 -27.88 -5.82 5.94
C ASN A 81 -27.62 -6.58 7.25
N LEU A 82 -27.86 -5.98 8.42
CA LEU A 82 -27.47 -6.54 9.72
C LEU A 82 -28.06 -7.94 9.95
N SER A 83 -29.32 -8.18 9.56
CA SER A 83 -29.98 -9.48 9.70
C SER A 83 -29.37 -10.55 8.79
N ILE A 84 -29.02 -10.20 7.55
CA ILE A 84 -28.35 -11.08 6.58
C ILE A 84 -26.91 -11.34 7.05
N GLN A 85 -26.23 -10.32 7.54
CA GLN A 85 -24.83 -10.40 7.97
C GLN A 85 -24.67 -11.11 9.31
N ASN A 86 -25.71 -11.19 10.15
CA ASN A 86 -25.74 -12.04 11.33
C ASN A 86 -26.05 -13.51 11.00
N ASN A 87 -26.37 -13.85 9.74
CA ASN A 87 -26.49 -15.23 9.31
C ASN A 87 -25.13 -15.92 9.41
N SER A 88 -25.06 -17.06 10.11
CA SER A 88 -23.83 -17.83 10.29
C SER A 88 -23.16 -18.23 8.97
N ASN A 89 -23.92 -18.35 7.88
CA ASN A 89 -23.41 -18.73 6.56
C ASN A 89 -22.67 -17.61 5.82
N ASN A 90 -22.88 -16.35 6.23
CA ASN A 90 -22.19 -15.19 5.67
C ASN A 90 -20.94 -14.92 6.49
N ILE A 91 -19.76 -14.97 5.86
CA ILE A 91 -18.46 -14.89 6.56
C ILE A 91 -17.74 -13.56 6.37
N PHE A 92 -18.36 -12.62 5.65
CA PHE A 92 -17.73 -11.35 5.31
C PHE A 92 -17.52 -10.47 6.54
N LEU A 93 -16.35 -9.85 6.59
CA LEU A 93 -16.05 -8.72 7.45
C LEU A 93 -16.55 -7.43 6.79
N LEU A 94 -16.99 -6.48 7.61
CA LEU A 94 -17.82 -5.36 7.16
C LEU A 94 -17.16 -4.04 7.41
N ASN A 95 -17.11 -3.26 6.35
CA ASN A 95 -16.73 -1.85 6.38
C ASN A 95 -18.02 -1.06 6.10
N ASP A 96 -18.60 -0.48 7.15
CA ASP A 96 -19.93 0.13 7.08
C ASP A 96 -19.90 1.50 6.40
N MET A 97 -20.69 1.67 5.35
CA MET A 97 -20.85 2.94 4.64
C MET A 97 -21.80 3.92 5.32
N GLY A 98 -22.29 3.63 6.54
CA GLY A 98 -23.25 4.46 7.24
C GLY A 98 -22.81 5.92 7.43
N PHE A 99 -21.51 6.20 7.29
CA PHE A 99 -20.92 7.53 7.49
C PHE A 99 -20.94 8.42 6.22
N ALA A 100 -20.57 7.90 5.05
CA ALA A 100 -20.04 8.76 4.00
C ALA A 100 -21.06 9.37 3.01
N TRP A 101 -22.25 8.75 2.81
CA TRP A 101 -23.07 9.01 1.60
C TRP A 101 -24.49 9.55 1.84
N LYS A 102 -24.89 9.86 3.08
CA LYS A 102 -26.32 9.87 3.48
C LYS A 102 -26.97 11.22 3.79
N HIS A 103 -26.60 12.29 3.08
CA HIS A 103 -27.39 13.54 3.13
C HIS A 103 -28.50 13.60 2.06
N ASP A 104 -28.78 12.52 1.33
CA ASP A 104 -29.96 12.54 0.46
C ASP A 104 -31.25 12.54 1.33
N PRO A 105 -32.15 13.52 1.17
CA PRO A 105 -33.41 13.61 1.91
C PRO A 105 -34.36 12.41 1.72
N GLY A 106 -34.10 11.53 0.75
CA GLY A 106 -34.83 10.27 0.52
C GLY A 106 -34.50 9.12 1.47
N PHE A 107 -33.51 9.25 2.36
CA PHE A 107 -33.14 8.21 3.34
C PHE A 107 -34.00 8.24 4.60
N ASP A 108 -34.23 7.07 5.21
CA ASP A 108 -34.72 7.00 6.59
C ASP A 108 -33.63 7.46 7.56
N THR A 109 -33.68 8.74 7.91
CA THR A 109 -32.73 9.37 8.83
C THR A 109 -32.71 8.78 10.24
N ALA A 110 -33.68 7.92 10.61
CA ALA A 110 -33.73 7.31 11.94
C ALA A 110 -32.73 6.16 12.15
N LEU A 111 -32.17 5.61 11.07
CA LEU A 111 -31.26 4.46 11.12
C LEU A 111 -29.79 4.83 10.84
N HIS A 112 -29.44 6.11 10.69
CA HIS A 112 -28.14 6.51 10.16
C HIS A 112 -27.53 7.69 10.89
N PHE A 113 -26.29 7.51 11.33
CA PHE A 113 -25.46 8.61 11.79
C PHE A 113 -25.17 9.51 10.58
N LYS A 114 -25.24 10.83 10.75
CA LYS A 114 -25.08 11.81 9.63
C LYS A 114 -23.73 12.52 9.63
N PRO A 115 -22.57 11.84 9.58
CA PRO A 115 -21.29 12.53 9.62
C PRO A 115 -21.05 13.40 8.39
N ALA A 116 -21.81 13.24 7.30
CA ALA A 116 -21.82 14.20 6.18
C ALA A 116 -22.19 15.64 6.60
N GLU A 117 -23.03 15.84 7.63
CA GLU A 117 -23.32 17.16 8.19
C GLU A 117 -22.09 17.77 8.88
N PHE A 118 -21.26 16.93 9.50
CA PHE A 118 -20.12 17.34 10.31
C PHE A 118 -18.78 17.29 9.58
N MET A 119 -18.69 16.56 8.46
CA MET A 119 -17.61 16.63 7.46
C MET A 119 -17.48 18.02 6.84
N ARG A 120 -18.50 18.86 7.02
CA ARG A 120 -18.50 20.28 6.70
C ARG A 120 -17.65 21.13 7.63
N ALA A 121 -17.23 20.60 8.78
CA ALA A 121 -16.29 21.25 9.69
C ALA A 121 -14.88 21.26 9.11
N LEU A 122 -14.68 22.12 8.11
CA LEU A 122 -13.41 22.34 7.42
C LEU A 122 -12.75 23.58 8.02
N GLY A 123 -11.50 23.48 8.47
CA GLY A 123 -10.79 24.65 8.99
C GLY A 123 -9.31 24.45 9.32
N HIS A 124 -8.62 25.58 9.46
CA HIS A 124 -7.28 25.67 10.03
C HIS A 124 -7.37 25.97 11.52
N VAL A 125 -6.64 25.22 12.34
CA VAL A 125 -6.56 25.45 13.79
C VAL A 125 -5.52 26.53 14.06
N ASP A 126 -5.93 27.59 14.77
CA ASP A 126 -5.18 28.83 15.02
C ASP A 126 -3.76 28.62 15.58
N ASP A 127 -3.54 27.55 16.36
CA ASP A 127 -2.26 27.24 17.04
C ASP A 127 -1.57 25.96 16.54
N SER A 128 -2.21 25.20 15.66
CA SER A 128 -1.68 23.90 15.21
C SER A 128 -1.18 23.96 13.76
N TYR A 129 -1.99 24.46 12.84
CA TYR A 129 -1.63 24.49 11.42
C TYR A 129 -2.14 25.74 10.68
N PRO A 130 -1.86 26.96 11.17
CA PRO A 130 -2.20 28.17 10.45
C PRO A 130 -1.31 28.36 9.20
N LEU A 131 -1.68 29.31 8.36
CA LEU A 131 -0.80 29.84 7.31
C LEU A 131 -0.01 31.02 7.90
N GLU A 132 1.31 30.92 8.08
CA GLU A 132 2.09 31.92 8.82
C GLU A 132 3.35 32.43 8.09
N PHE A 133 3.88 33.57 8.51
CA PHE A 133 5.12 34.10 7.96
C PHE A 133 6.36 33.41 8.51
N GLY A 134 7.31 33.10 7.64
CA GLY A 134 8.64 32.67 8.06
C GLY A 134 8.72 31.27 8.67
N GLY A 135 7.95 30.28 8.22
CA GLY A 135 8.28 28.87 8.49
C GLY A 135 9.58 28.40 7.81
N THR A 136 10.18 27.31 8.28
CA THR A 136 11.25 26.65 7.49
C THR A 136 10.66 26.06 6.22
N THR A 137 11.17 26.48 5.07
CA THR A 137 10.82 25.88 3.79
C THR A 137 11.25 24.41 3.75
N ALA A 138 10.44 23.57 3.12
CA ALA A 138 10.90 22.31 2.58
C ALA A 138 10.18 22.10 1.25
N PRO A 139 10.76 21.32 0.33
CA PRO A 139 10.05 20.84 -0.86
C PRO A 139 8.82 19.96 -0.52
N THR A 140 8.49 19.84 0.77
CA THR A 140 7.56 18.92 1.41
C THR A 140 7.01 19.55 2.69
N ILE A 141 5.80 19.14 3.08
CA ILE A 141 5.27 19.43 4.42
C ILE A 141 5.94 18.43 5.36
N ALA A 142 6.97 18.84 6.10
CA ALA A 142 7.38 18.04 7.26
C ALA A 142 6.27 18.15 8.31
N PRO A 143 6.06 17.13 9.16
CA PRO A 143 4.99 17.14 10.15
C PRO A 143 4.95 18.46 10.93
N ASP A 144 6.09 18.97 11.40
CA ASP A 144 6.25 20.18 12.20
C ASP A 144 6.19 21.53 11.45
N LYS A 145 5.93 21.53 10.13
CA LYS A 145 6.06 22.74 9.30
C LYS A 145 4.74 23.44 8.96
N ASN A 146 4.86 24.73 8.75
CA ASN A 146 3.79 25.68 8.40
C ASN A 146 3.32 25.53 6.95
N PHE A 147 2.07 25.94 6.68
CA PHE A 147 1.36 25.67 5.42
C PHE A 147 1.33 26.85 4.43
N GLY A 148 1.72 28.05 4.87
CA GLY A 148 1.92 29.31 4.10
C GLY A 148 3.15 30.03 4.69
N PHE A 149 3.74 31.15 4.22
CA PHE A 149 3.98 31.76 2.88
C PHE A 149 5.52 31.76 2.57
N THR A 150 5.97 31.97 1.32
CA THR A 150 7.40 32.28 0.99
C THR A 150 7.57 33.34 -0.12
N VAL A 151 8.78 33.94 -0.21
CA VAL A 151 9.17 35.22 -0.84
C VAL A 151 9.27 35.22 -2.37
N ALA A 152 8.92 36.37 -2.98
CA ALA A 152 9.23 36.72 -4.37
C ALA A 152 10.76 36.86 -4.59
N GLY A 153 11.34 35.90 -5.32
CA GLY A 153 12.78 35.83 -5.64
C GLY A 153 13.53 34.67 -4.99
N SER A 154 12.85 33.74 -4.31
CA SER A 154 13.46 32.53 -3.76
C SER A 154 13.21 31.28 -4.62
N ASP A 155 14.12 30.31 -4.57
CA ASP A 155 13.94 28.98 -5.18
C ASP A 155 13.02 28.06 -4.33
N ALA A 156 12.21 28.63 -3.43
CA ALA A 156 11.40 27.88 -2.47
C ALA A 156 9.91 27.92 -2.82
N THR A 157 9.24 26.76 -2.80
CA THR A 157 7.82 26.64 -3.11
C THR A 157 6.97 26.66 -1.84
N CYS A 158 5.93 27.53 -1.83
CA CYS A 158 4.85 27.47 -0.85
C CYS A 158 3.68 26.69 -1.44
N TYR A 159 2.94 25.92 -0.64
CA TYR A 159 1.77 25.20 -1.13
C TYR A 159 0.56 26.14 -1.34
N TRP A 160 0.30 27.04 -0.39
CA TRP A 160 -0.84 27.97 -0.43
C TRP A 160 -0.49 29.46 -0.57
N GLY A 161 0.79 29.82 -0.50
CA GLY A 161 1.25 31.20 -0.26
C GLY A 161 1.59 32.04 -1.49
N MET A 162 2.44 33.06 -1.30
CA MET A 162 2.73 34.19 -2.22
C MET A 162 3.50 33.79 -3.50
N ARG A 163 2.96 32.86 -4.29
CA ARG A 163 3.48 32.54 -5.63
C ARG A 163 3.15 33.68 -6.59
N ASP A 164 4.10 34.07 -7.44
CA ASP A 164 3.94 35.22 -8.34
C ASP A 164 2.72 35.06 -9.27
N GLU A 165 2.44 33.83 -9.73
CA GLU A 165 1.28 33.53 -10.56
C GLU A 165 -0.06 33.72 -9.85
N TYR A 166 -0.10 33.76 -8.51
CA TYR A 166 -1.33 33.99 -7.74
C TYR A 166 -1.54 35.45 -7.34
N LYS A 167 -0.56 36.31 -7.62
CA LYS A 167 -0.66 37.73 -7.30
C LYS A 167 -1.62 38.43 -8.28
N PRO A 168 -2.56 39.26 -7.81
CA PRO A 168 -3.36 40.10 -8.70
C PRO A 168 -2.46 40.99 -9.58
N ALA A 169 -2.56 40.85 -10.90
CA ALA A 169 -1.63 41.48 -11.85
C ALA A 169 -1.65 43.02 -11.84
N TYR A 170 -2.70 43.62 -11.28
CA TYR A 170 -2.89 45.07 -11.16
C TYR A 170 -2.45 45.63 -9.80
N LEU A 171 -1.94 44.80 -8.88
CA LEU A 171 -1.51 45.22 -7.55
C LEU A 171 0.01 45.06 -7.40
N GLU A 172 0.65 46.13 -6.96
CA GLU A 172 2.06 46.12 -6.58
C GLU A 172 2.25 45.48 -5.20
N THR A 173 3.35 44.75 -5.04
CA THR A 173 3.69 44.10 -3.78
C THR A 173 4.20 45.14 -2.79
N THR A 174 3.71 45.13 -1.55
CA THR A 174 4.17 46.03 -0.49
C THR A 174 4.56 45.27 0.78
N GLY A 175 5.23 45.97 1.68
CA GLY A 175 5.71 45.46 2.97
C GLY A 175 7.01 44.69 2.88
N GLN A 176 7.55 44.37 4.06
CA GLN A 176 8.80 43.64 4.24
C GLN A 176 8.65 42.62 5.37
N ASP A 177 9.38 41.51 5.25
CA ASP A 177 9.37 40.47 6.28
C ASP A 177 10.27 40.88 7.45
N ILE A 178 9.78 40.70 8.67
CA ILE A 178 10.51 41.07 9.88
C ILE A 178 10.31 40.03 11.00
N ASN A 179 11.23 40.05 11.97
CA ASN A 179 10.98 39.48 13.29
C ASN A 179 10.50 40.60 14.21
N ASP A 180 9.28 40.49 14.71
CA ASP A 180 8.64 41.47 15.59
C ASP A 180 8.56 40.89 17.00
N ASN A 181 9.10 41.60 18.00
CA ASN A 181 9.11 41.15 19.39
C ASN A 181 8.03 41.90 20.17
N THR A 182 7.01 41.17 20.61
CA THR A 182 5.89 41.67 21.42
C THR A 182 5.89 41.02 22.80
N ALA A 183 4.85 41.28 23.60
CA ALA A 183 4.69 40.64 24.91
C ALA A 183 4.41 39.13 24.82
N SER A 184 3.70 38.68 23.78
CA SER A 184 3.40 37.26 23.55
C SER A 184 4.53 36.47 22.90
N GLY A 185 5.53 37.13 22.33
CA GLY A 185 6.77 36.49 21.88
C GLY A 185 7.42 37.13 20.67
N THR A 186 8.26 36.36 20.00
CA THR A 186 8.83 36.74 18.69
C THR A 186 7.91 36.21 17.59
N HIS A 187 7.33 37.13 16.83
CA HIS A 187 6.51 36.83 15.65
C HIS A 187 7.31 37.04 14.39
N ARG A 188 7.08 36.20 13.38
CA ARG A 188 7.58 36.43 12.03
C ARG A 188 6.43 37.03 11.25
N SER A 189 6.55 38.27 10.83
CA SER A 189 5.43 38.98 10.22
C SER A 189 5.82 39.73 8.97
N ARG A 190 4.85 39.92 8.09
CA ARG A 190 4.98 40.90 7.01
C ARG A 190 4.49 42.24 7.50
N ARG A 191 5.40 43.22 7.52
CA ARG A 191 5.14 44.59 7.98
C ARG A 191 5.01 45.54 6.80
N SER A 192 3.92 46.30 6.77
CA SER A 192 3.80 47.53 5.99
C SER A 192 3.71 48.73 6.92
N GLN A 193 4.66 49.65 6.79
CA GLN A 193 4.85 50.79 7.69
C GLN A 193 4.34 52.09 7.06
N TYR A 194 3.50 52.80 7.83
CA TYR A 194 2.95 54.11 7.48
C TYR A 194 4.06 55.12 7.12
N GLY A 195 3.83 55.89 6.05
CA GLY A 195 4.74 56.91 5.56
C GLY A 195 6.08 56.40 4.99
N THR A 196 6.31 55.08 4.96
CA THR A 196 7.57 54.47 4.50
C THR A 196 7.37 53.56 3.30
N HIS A 197 6.34 52.71 3.31
CA HIS A 197 6.03 51.84 2.18
C HIS A 197 4.91 52.45 1.33
N ASP A 198 4.90 52.11 0.04
CA ASP A 198 3.80 52.43 -0.87
C ASP A 198 2.60 51.50 -0.62
N GLU A 199 1.38 51.96 -0.91
CA GLU A 199 0.19 51.11 -0.86
C GLU A 199 0.32 49.90 -1.80
N GLY A 200 -0.30 48.78 -1.46
CA GLY A 200 -0.14 47.56 -2.24
C GLY A 200 -0.63 46.28 -1.57
N VAL A 201 -0.46 45.15 -2.26
CA VAL A 201 -0.78 43.84 -1.72
C VAL A 201 0.31 43.37 -0.77
N MET A 202 -0.07 43.10 0.48
CA MET A 202 0.80 42.51 1.48
C MET A 202 0.91 41.01 1.26
N LEU A 203 -0.23 40.31 1.28
CA LEU A 203 -0.33 38.85 1.27
C LEU A 203 -1.22 38.37 0.13
N TRP A 204 -0.92 37.19 -0.43
CA TRP A 204 -1.81 36.51 -1.36
C TRP A 204 -1.54 35.01 -1.40
N GLY A 205 -2.54 34.25 -1.85
CA GLY A 205 -2.48 32.80 -1.91
C GLY A 205 -3.70 32.17 -2.56
N MET A 206 -3.71 30.84 -2.62
CA MET A 206 -4.80 30.06 -3.19
C MET A 206 -5.04 28.79 -2.39
N ILE A 207 -6.31 28.50 -2.08
CA ILE A 207 -6.79 27.23 -1.54
C ILE A 207 -7.58 26.52 -2.64
N PRO A 208 -7.22 25.29 -3.05
CA PRO A 208 -7.84 24.57 -4.12
C PRO A 208 -9.18 24.04 -3.68
N TRP A 209 -10.07 23.92 -4.65
CA TRP A 209 -11.43 23.42 -4.44
C TRP A 209 -11.46 22.04 -3.78
N THR A 210 -10.43 21.21 -3.97
CA THR A 210 -10.32 19.88 -3.35
C THR A 210 -10.28 19.93 -1.82
N GLN A 211 -10.07 21.10 -1.23
CA GLN A 211 -10.12 21.33 0.21
C GLN A 211 -11.40 22.03 0.68
N LEU A 212 -12.28 22.45 -0.26
CA LEU A 212 -13.45 23.29 -0.03
C LEU A 212 -14.69 22.63 -0.67
N ALA A 213 -15.28 21.72 0.09
CA ALA A 213 -16.11 20.67 -0.47
C ALA A 213 -17.63 20.88 -0.41
N ASP A 214 -18.13 21.99 0.08
CA ASP A 214 -19.59 22.18 0.12
C ASP A 214 -19.90 23.65 -0.10
N PRO A 215 -20.58 24.01 -1.20
CA PRO A 215 -20.85 25.41 -1.49
C PRO A 215 -21.90 26.00 -0.53
N ARG A 216 -22.70 25.16 0.15
CA ARG A 216 -23.61 25.60 1.21
C ARG A 216 -22.85 26.15 2.41
N LEU A 217 -21.58 25.77 2.57
CA LEU A 217 -20.73 26.27 3.62
C LEU A 217 -20.40 27.73 3.42
N LYS A 218 -20.46 28.45 4.53
CA LYS A 218 -19.89 29.76 4.65
C LYS A 218 -18.58 29.66 5.39
N TYR A 219 -17.61 30.44 4.92
CA TYR A 219 -16.27 30.51 5.45
C TYR A 219 -16.01 31.90 5.99
N LYS A 220 -15.11 31.98 6.95
CA LYS A 220 -14.48 33.23 7.39
C LYS A 220 -12.98 33.11 7.17
N MET A 221 -12.37 34.24 6.82
CA MET A 221 -10.93 34.41 6.91
C MET A 221 -10.62 35.12 8.21
N ARG A 222 -9.70 34.56 8.99
CA ARG A 222 -9.15 35.19 10.19
C ARG A 222 -7.74 35.65 9.95
N ILE A 223 -7.42 36.82 10.46
CA ILE A 223 -6.11 37.44 10.27
C ILE A 223 -5.57 37.80 11.65
N TYR A 224 -4.43 37.21 12.00
CA TYR A 224 -3.70 37.54 13.22
C TYR A 224 -2.72 38.65 12.91
N LEU A 225 -3.01 39.83 13.44
CA LEU A 225 -2.30 41.05 13.09
C LEU A 225 -2.05 41.94 14.29
N ARG A 226 -1.11 42.87 14.12
CA ARG A 226 -0.84 43.97 15.05
C ARG A 226 -0.88 45.29 14.29
N ILE A 227 -1.38 46.32 14.95
CA ILE A 227 -1.58 47.66 14.37
C ILE A 227 -0.79 48.70 15.18
N ALA A 228 -0.15 49.62 14.47
CA ALA A 228 0.54 50.79 15.03
C ALA A 228 0.34 52.01 14.11
N ASP A 229 0.70 53.20 14.57
CA ASP A 229 0.63 54.46 13.82
C ASP A 229 -0.78 54.73 13.23
N ASN A 230 -1.83 54.50 14.03
CA ASN A 230 -3.22 54.56 13.60
C ASN A 230 -3.96 55.81 14.12
N ASP A 231 -4.21 56.76 13.21
CA ASP A 231 -5.02 57.95 13.50
C ASP A 231 -6.53 57.67 13.40
N THR A 232 -7.14 57.23 14.49
CA THR A 232 -8.59 56.97 14.58
C THR A 232 -9.46 58.22 14.63
N SER A 233 -8.88 59.44 14.60
CA SER A 233 -9.65 60.69 14.58
C SER A 233 -10.36 60.95 13.24
N LYS A 234 -9.96 60.23 12.19
CA LYS A 234 -10.59 60.22 10.87
C LYS A 234 -10.84 58.79 10.44
N GLU A 235 -11.98 58.56 9.81
CA GLU A 235 -12.27 57.27 9.19
C GLU A 235 -11.49 57.13 7.89
N MET A 236 -10.60 56.13 7.84
CA MET A 236 -9.73 55.83 6.70
C MET A 236 -9.70 54.32 6.46
N ASP A 237 -9.44 53.91 5.22
CA ASP A 237 -9.22 52.50 4.90
C ASP A 237 -7.94 52.02 5.58
N GLY A 238 -7.94 50.86 6.22
CA GLY A 238 -6.75 50.25 6.80
C GLY A 238 -6.19 49.11 5.96
N ILE A 239 -6.98 48.04 5.84
CA ILE A 239 -6.68 46.91 4.96
C ILE A 239 -7.92 46.50 4.16
N GLY A 240 -7.71 46.09 2.92
CA GLY A 240 -8.70 45.43 2.09
C GLY A 240 -8.43 43.93 2.05
N VAL A 241 -9.45 43.12 2.29
CA VAL A 241 -9.39 41.66 2.19
C VAL A 241 -10.26 41.21 1.04
N TYR A 242 -9.68 40.41 0.17
CA TYR A 242 -10.40 39.70 -0.88
C TYR A 242 -10.20 38.20 -0.69
N ALA A 243 -11.28 37.44 -0.76
CA ALA A 243 -11.24 36.00 -0.91
C ALA A 243 -12.34 35.56 -1.86
N GLY A 244 -12.00 35.02 -3.02
CA GLY A 244 -12.99 34.74 -4.07
C GLY A 244 -12.38 34.01 -5.28
N PRO A 245 -13.04 34.05 -6.44
CA PRO A 245 -12.52 33.44 -7.65
C PRO A 245 -11.21 34.12 -8.10
N PHE A 246 -10.30 33.32 -8.68
CA PHE A 246 -8.98 33.78 -9.14
C PHE A 246 -9.06 34.82 -10.28
N SER A 247 -10.04 34.67 -11.17
CA SER A 247 -10.36 35.66 -12.21
C SER A 247 -11.87 35.84 -12.30
N ALA A 248 -12.32 36.92 -12.96
CA ALA A 248 -13.74 37.15 -13.25
C ALA A 248 -14.34 36.11 -14.24
N SER A 249 -13.51 35.24 -14.83
CA SER A 249 -13.84 34.26 -15.85
C SER A 249 -13.53 32.85 -15.33
N LEU A 250 -14.57 32.04 -15.09
CA LEU A 250 -14.39 30.63 -14.66
C LEU A 250 -13.55 29.80 -15.65
N GLN A 251 -13.40 30.24 -16.90
CA GLN A 251 -12.60 29.57 -17.94
C GLN A 251 -11.09 29.73 -17.75
N ASP A 252 -10.63 30.79 -17.07
CA ASP A 252 -9.20 31.06 -16.87
C ASP A 252 -8.67 30.49 -15.54
N GLN A 253 -9.54 29.86 -14.74
CA GLN A 253 -9.06 29.07 -13.59
C GLN A 253 -8.35 27.81 -14.12
N PRO A 254 -7.18 27.43 -13.56
CA PRO A 254 -6.54 26.18 -13.91
C PRO A 254 -7.53 25.03 -13.71
N GLN A 255 -7.99 24.46 -14.82
CA GLN A 255 -8.93 23.36 -14.86
C GLN A 255 -8.23 22.11 -14.34
N ILE A 256 -8.36 21.83 -13.05
CA ILE A 256 -8.18 20.47 -12.52
C ILE A 256 -9.53 19.76 -12.71
N GLU A 257 -9.48 18.43 -12.92
CA GLU A 257 -10.66 17.58 -13.16
C GLU A 257 -11.90 18.03 -12.39
N ARG A 258 -13.05 18.10 -13.06
CA ARG A 258 -14.33 18.37 -12.39
C ARG A 258 -14.52 17.36 -11.27
N ARG A 259 -15.06 17.85 -10.16
CA ARG A 259 -15.30 17.12 -8.93
C ARG A 259 -16.05 15.79 -9.13
N ARG A 260 -15.83 14.83 -8.22
CA ARG A 260 -16.76 13.71 -7.96
C ARG A 260 -17.90 14.25 -7.12
N ASP A 261 -19.13 14.20 -7.61
CA ASP A 261 -20.30 14.71 -6.89
C ASP A 261 -20.57 13.88 -5.63
N PHE A 262 -20.08 14.34 -4.49
CA PHE A 262 -20.31 13.71 -3.18
C PHE A 262 -21.59 14.20 -2.49
N PHE A 263 -22.20 15.27 -2.99
CA PHE A 263 -23.40 15.87 -2.43
C PHE A 263 -24.38 16.17 -3.57
N THR A 264 -25.67 15.92 -3.33
CA THR A 264 -26.77 16.43 -4.16
C THR A 264 -26.44 17.84 -4.64
N GLU A 265 -26.51 18.09 -5.95
CA GLU A 265 -26.28 19.43 -6.52
C GLU A 265 -27.09 20.44 -5.70
N PRO A 266 -26.43 21.28 -4.89
CA PRO A 266 -27.14 22.31 -4.15
C PRO A 266 -27.69 23.30 -5.16
N GLU A 267 -28.75 24.03 -4.78
CA GLU A 267 -29.21 25.17 -5.58
C GLU A 267 -28.00 26.04 -5.95
N LEU A 268 -27.90 26.40 -7.24
CA LEU A 268 -26.85 27.26 -7.75
C LEU A 268 -26.77 28.53 -6.91
N ILE A 269 -25.70 28.64 -6.12
CA ILE A 269 -25.39 29.88 -5.41
C ILE A 269 -25.02 30.92 -6.47
N PRO A 270 -25.74 32.06 -6.55
CA PRO A 270 -25.45 33.08 -7.54
C PRO A 270 -24.00 33.54 -7.45
N VAL A 271 -23.35 33.73 -8.60
CA VAL A 271 -21.93 34.13 -8.69
C VAL A 271 -21.63 35.39 -7.87
N GLU A 272 -22.60 36.30 -7.81
CA GLU A 272 -22.53 37.57 -7.07
C GLU A 272 -22.42 37.39 -5.54
N SER A 273 -22.71 36.19 -5.03
CA SER A 273 -22.62 35.83 -3.61
C SER A 273 -21.39 34.96 -3.27
N MET A 274 -20.50 34.74 -4.24
CA MET A 274 -19.28 33.94 -4.04
C MET A 274 -18.09 34.82 -3.65
N GLY A 275 -17.44 34.44 -2.56
CA GLY A 275 -16.31 35.17 -2.02
C GLY A 275 -16.73 36.44 -1.27
N ILE A 276 -15.72 37.25 -0.96
CA ILE A 276 -15.84 38.48 -0.20
C ILE A 276 -14.83 39.50 -0.68
N SER A 277 -15.24 40.76 -0.67
CA SER A 277 -14.38 41.94 -0.69
C SER A 277 -14.80 42.81 0.47
N GLN A 278 -13.93 42.95 1.47
CA GLN A 278 -14.20 43.67 2.69
C GLN A 278 -13.04 44.62 3.01
N VAL A 279 -13.35 45.87 3.33
CA VAL A 279 -12.37 46.84 3.80
C VAL A 279 -12.56 47.00 5.30
N PHE A 280 -11.49 46.78 6.07
CA PHE A 280 -11.44 47.11 7.47
C PHE A 280 -10.96 48.55 7.61
N LYS A 281 -11.80 49.37 8.24
CA LYS A 281 -11.47 50.76 8.52
C LYS A 281 -10.52 50.85 9.70
N ASN A 282 -9.75 51.92 9.74
CA ASN A 282 -8.76 52.16 10.78
C ASN A 282 -9.37 52.23 12.20
N ASN A 283 -10.62 52.68 12.36
CA ASN A 283 -11.35 52.68 13.63
C ASN A 283 -11.85 51.28 14.06
N GLU A 284 -11.87 50.29 13.15
CA GLU A 284 -12.15 48.87 13.44
C GLU A 284 -10.89 48.09 13.83
N LEU A 285 -9.72 48.73 13.71
CA LEU A 285 -8.40 48.15 13.88
C LEU A 285 -7.65 48.83 15.04
N PRO A 286 -7.95 48.49 16.31
CA PRO A 286 -7.34 49.17 17.45
C PRO A 286 -5.82 49.02 17.46
N GLU A 287 -5.10 50.09 17.84
CA GLU A 287 -3.67 49.94 18.15
C GLU A 287 -3.49 48.95 19.29
N SER A 288 -2.44 48.13 19.18
CA SER A 288 -2.12 47.11 20.16
C SER A 288 -0.62 46.90 20.24
N ASP A 289 -0.13 46.69 21.47
CA ASP A 289 1.25 46.28 21.74
C ASP A 289 1.48 44.79 21.37
N ASP A 290 0.41 44.05 21.06
CA ASP A 290 0.45 42.63 20.74
C ASP A 290 -0.50 42.24 19.60
N TYR A 291 -0.33 41.03 19.06
CA TYR A 291 -1.15 40.51 17.97
C TYR A 291 -2.54 40.07 18.45
N TYR A 292 -3.55 40.35 17.64
CA TYR A 292 -4.93 39.97 17.87
C TYR A 292 -5.60 39.48 16.57
N TRP A 293 -6.68 38.71 16.71
CA TRP A 293 -7.44 38.20 15.58
C TRP A 293 -8.51 39.20 15.13
N ILE A 294 -8.61 39.42 13.82
CA ILE A 294 -9.79 39.98 13.17
C ILE A 294 -10.43 38.94 12.26
N GLU A 295 -11.72 39.09 11.99
CA GLU A 295 -12.49 38.18 11.13
C GLU A 295 -13.20 38.94 10.02
N THR A 296 -13.23 38.35 8.82
CA THR A 296 -14.13 38.80 7.76
C THR A 296 -15.58 38.43 8.07
N ASN A 297 -16.52 39.06 7.36
CA ASN A 297 -17.87 38.52 7.25
C ASN A 297 -17.83 37.11 6.62
N SER A 298 -18.85 36.31 6.92
CA SER A 298 -19.04 34.99 6.31
C SER A 298 -19.26 35.11 4.80
N PHE A 299 -18.66 34.21 4.02
CA PHE A 299 -18.81 34.16 2.55
C PHE A 299 -18.88 32.73 2.02
N ASN A 300 -19.52 32.55 0.86
CA ASN A 300 -19.63 31.24 0.22
C ASN A 300 -18.50 31.00 -0.79
N VAL A 301 -18.17 29.74 -1.02
CA VAL A 301 -17.20 29.27 -2.02
C VAL A 301 -17.92 28.34 -2.98
N SER A 302 -17.70 28.44 -4.29
CA SER A 302 -18.27 27.46 -5.22
C SER A 302 -17.56 26.11 -5.14
N GLN A 303 -18.35 25.07 -5.38
CA GLN A 303 -17.96 23.66 -5.44
C GLN A 303 -16.79 23.35 -6.37
N ASN A 304 -16.55 24.19 -7.39
CA ASN A 304 -15.51 23.99 -8.41
C ASN A 304 -14.55 25.17 -8.50
N MET A 305 -14.39 25.92 -7.40
CA MET A 305 -13.61 27.15 -7.38
C MET A 305 -12.39 27.00 -6.48
N ASN A 306 -11.21 27.29 -7.02
CA ASN A 306 -10.07 27.58 -6.16
C ASN A 306 -10.31 28.93 -5.49
N LEU A 307 -10.25 28.98 -4.16
CA LEU A 307 -10.38 30.20 -3.38
C LEU A 307 -9.05 30.95 -3.41
N ALA A 308 -8.96 31.96 -4.27
CA ALA A 308 -7.86 32.91 -4.26
C ALA A 308 -8.12 33.95 -3.16
N PHE A 309 -7.08 34.37 -2.45
CA PHE A 309 -7.21 35.43 -1.48
C PHE A 309 -6.03 36.40 -1.55
N HIS A 310 -6.27 37.65 -1.16
CA HIS A 310 -5.22 38.63 -0.94
C HIS A 310 -5.60 39.67 0.12
N ILE A 311 -4.59 40.27 0.73
CA ILE A 311 -4.73 41.36 1.69
C ILE A 311 -3.99 42.59 1.15
N TYR A 312 -4.76 43.62 0.79
CA TYR A 312 -4.28 44.92 0.36
C TYR A 312 -4.11 45.87 1.54
N TRP A 313 -3.06 46.67 1.53
CA TRP A 313 -2.79 47.71 2.51
C TRP A 313 -2.89 49.09 1.87
N SER A 314 -3.68 49.97 2.49
CA SER A 314 -4.07 51.29 1.96
C SER A 314 -3.07 52.41 2.25
N GLY A 315 -2.01 52.16 3.01
CA GLY A 315 -1.02 53.18 3.34
C GLY A 315 -1.36 54.11 4.53
N ASN A 316 -2.46 53.88 5.25
CA ASN A 316 -2.96 54.84 6.27
C ASN A 316 -2.58 54.51 7.73
N LEU A 317 -1.99 53.35 7.99
CA LEU A 317 -1.56 52.89 9.32
C LEU A 317 -0.47 51.83 9.18
N THR A 318 0.30 51.54 10.23
CA THR A 318 1.30 50.47 10.21
C THR A 318 0.63 49.13 10.54
N VAL A 319 0.79 48.13 9.67
CA VAL A 319 0.21 46.78 9.81
C VAL A 319 1.31 45.74 9.88
N TYR A 320 1.15 44.78 10.78
CA TYR A 320 1.96 43.57 10.87
C TYR A 320 1.02 42.36 10.76
N ILE A 321 1.26 41.46 9.81
CA ILE A 321 0.47 40.21 9.69
C ILE A 321 1.38 39.02 9.93
N ASP A 322 1.02 38.20 10.91
CA ASP A 322 1.77 37.01 11.32
C ASP A 322 1.18 35.75 10.67
N LYS A 323 -0.11 35.50 10.90
CA LYS A 323 -0.80 34.30 10.43
C LYS A 323 -2.23 34.53 9.99
N ILE A 324 -2.74 33.62 9.17
CA ILE A 324 -4.14 33.58 8.75
C ILE A 324 -4.71 32.16 8.91
N THR A 325 -6.02 32.07 9.16
CA THR A 325 -6.78 30.82 9.12
C THR A 325 -8.05 30.99 8.30
N PHE A 326 -8.49 29.88 7.70
CA PHE A 326 -9.81 29.76 7.09
C PHE A 326 -10.61 28.76 7.89
N VAL A 327 -11.83 29.11 8.27
CA VAL A 327 -12.75 28.24 9.02
C VAL A 327 -14.13 28.30 8.40
N SER A 328 -14.78 27.15 8.26
CA SER A 328 -16.21 27.05 7.97
C SER A 328 -17.05 27.40 9.20
N GLU A 329 -18.32 27.75 9.02
CA GLU A 329 -19.26 27.99 10.13
C GLU A 329 -19.38 26.78 11.06
N GLU A 330 -19.37 25.56 10.52
CA GLU A 330 -19.42 24.31 11.29
C GLU A 330 -18.15 24.10 12.11
N PHE A 331 -16.98 24.39 11.54
CA PHE A 331 -15.71 24.33 12.27
C PHE A 331 -15.65 25.39 13.37
N ASP A 332 -16.06 26.62 13.05
CA ASP A 332 -16.16 27.74 14.00
C ASP A 332 -17.04 27.38 15.20
N ARG A 333 -18.20 26.76 14.92
CA ARG A 333 -19.17 26.31 15.92
C ARG A 333 -18.63 25.19 16.82
N LEU A 334 -17.83 24.26 16.27
CA LEU A 334 -17.30 23.12 17.03
C LEU A 334 -16.08 23.47 17.88
N TYR A 335 -15.12 24.21 17.32
CA TYR A 335 -13.78 24.32 17.89
C TYR A 335 -13.40 25.71 18.38
N VAL A 336 -14.08 26.75 17.93
CA VAL A 336 -13.65 28.13 18.20
C VAL A 336 -14.61 28.84 19.15
N ASN A 337 -15.91 28.80 18.86
CA ASN A 337 -16.88 29.51 19.67
C ASN A 337 -17.20 28.69 20.94
N THR A 338 -16.61 29.08 22.07
CA THR A 338 -16.56 28.33 23.35
C THR A 338 -17.90 28.07 24.05
N SER A 339 -19.03 28.46 23.45
CA SER A 339 -20.33 27.85 23.73
C SER A 339 -20.45 26.38 23.28
N GLY A 340 -19.42 25.83 22.61
CA GLY A 340 -19.46 24.65 21.75
C GLY A 340 -19.07 23.23 22.23
N PRO A 341 -18.65 22.89 23.48
CA PRO A 341 -18.39 21.49 23.82
C PRO A 341 -19.65 20.60 23.75
N VAL A 342 -20.84 21.19 23.89
CA VAL A 342 -22.14 20.50 23.84
C VAL A 342 -22.42 19.86 22.46
N LEU A 343 -21.84 20.39 21.38
CA LEU A 343 -22.12 19.88 20.02
C LEU A 343 -21.33 18.62 19.70
N MET A 344 -20.04 18.53 20.08
CA MET A 344 -19.28 17.30 19.89
C MET A 344 -19.86 16.16 20.75
N ASP A 345 -20.25 16.46 21.99
CA ASP A 345 -20.97 15.51 22.85
C ASP A 345 -22.29 15.05 22.21
N SER A 346 -23.00 15.93 21.52
CA SER A 346 -24.24 15.58 20.79
C SER A 346 -23.95 14.66 19.61
N ILE A 347 -22.86 14.88 18.87
CA ILE A 347 -22.40 14.00 17.78
C ILE A 347 -22.08 12.61 18.32
N PHE A 348 -21.33 12.53 19.42
CA PHE A 348 -20.99 11.26 20.07
C PHE A 348 -22.24 10.56 20.63
N THR A 349 -23.18 11.31 21.18
CA THR A 349 -24.47 10.78 21.66
C THR A 349 -25.30 10.21 20.51
N GLU A 350 -25.36 10.91 19.37
CA GLU A 350 -26.05 10.42 18.17
C GLU A 350 -25.40 9.13 17.66
N LEU A 351 -24.07 9.12 17.55
CA LEU A 351 -23.29 7.95 17.16
C LEU A 351 -23.61 6.74 18.06
N ASP A 352 -23.58 6.91 19.38
CA ASP A 352 -23.91 5.87 20.36
C ASP A 352 -25.38 5.41 20.28
N SER A 353 -26.30 6.31 19.95
CA SER A 353 -27.73 5.98 19.83
C SER A 353 -28.01 5.09 18.62
N ILE A 354 -27.24 5.26 17.54
CA ILE A 354 -27.43 4.55 16.27
C ILE A 354 -26.62 3.26 16.25
N TYR A 355 -25.42 3.28 16.83
CA TYR A 355 -24.56 2.11 16.99
C TYR A 355 -24.49 1.69 18.46
N PRO A 356 -25.47 0.92 18.98
CA PRO A 356 -25.42 0.47 20.36
C PRO A 356 -24.24 -0.49 20.60
N SER A 357 -23.89 -0.70 21.86
CA SER A 357 -22.75 -1.53 22.28
C SER A 357 -22.72 -2.93 21.65
N SER A 358 -23.88 -3.50 21.32
CA SER A 358 -23.99 -4.78 20.61
C SER A 358 -23.38 -4.74 19.21
N VAL A 359 -23.50 -3.63 18.48
CA VAL A 359 -22.89 -3.44 17.15
C VAL A 359 -21.38 -3.24 17.29
N TYR A 360 -20.95 -2.39 18.24
CA TYR A 360 -19.52 -2.19 18.53
C TYR A 360 -18.80 -3.46 19.00
N SER A 361 -19.53 -4.43 19.55
CA SER A 361 -18.98 -5.73 19.96
C SER A 361 -19.08 -6.82 18.88
N ASN A 362 -19.76 -6.57 17.74
CA ASN A 362 -19.97 -7.57 16.69
C ASN A 362 -18.67 -7.96 15.98
N GLN A 363 -18.24 -9.20 16.07
CA GLN A 363 -16.98 -9.71 15.49
C GLN A 363 -16.81 -9.46 13.98
N ARG A 364 -17.90 -9.27 13.24
CA ARG A 364 -17.86 -9.03 11.78
C ARG A 364 -17.72 -7.57 11.41
N PHE A 365 -17.91 -6.65 12.35
CA PHE A 365 -17.83 -5.22 12.09
C PHE A 365 -16.40 -4.71 12.27
N GLN A 366 -15.77 -4.27 11.17
CA GLN A 366 -14.34 -3.97 11.11
C GLN A 366 -14.04 -2.48 11.09
N SER A 367 -14.73 -1.69 10.26
CA SER A 367 -14.49 -0.24 10.18
C SER A 367 -15.74 0.52 9.75
N PHE A 368 -15.77 1.81 10.07
CA PHE A 368 -16.63 2.78 9.41
C PHE A 368 -15.92 3.23 8.13
N TYR A 369 -16.52 2.93 6.98
CA TYR A 369 -15.99 3.30 5.68
C TYR A 369 -16.21 4.77 5.39
N PHE A 370 -15.12 5.48 5.09
CA PHE A 370 -15.14 6.90 4.76
C PHE A 370 -14.37 7.21 3.47
N ASP A 371 -15.09 7.45 2.39
CA ASP A 371 -14.50 7.70 1.07
C ASP A 371 -13.92 9.12 0.96
N GLU A 372 -12.66 9.21 0.56
CA GLU A 372 -11.94 10.44 0.17
C GLU A 372 -12.06 11.63 1.15
N PRO A 373 -11.43 11.53 2.35
CA PRO A 373 -11.35 12.63 3.31
C PRO A 373 -10.86 13.96 2.72
N PHE A 374 -11.46 15.08 3.15
CA PHE A 374 -10.85 16.40 2.97
C PHE A 374 -9.74 16.64 3.98
N GLN A 375 -8.63 17.28 3.58
CA GLN A 375 -7.49 17.53 4.47
C GLN A 375 -7.92 18.40 5.66
N LEU A 376 -8.68 19.47 5.39
CA LEU A 376 -9.13 20.44 6.40
C LEU A 376 -10.15 19.88 7.41
N SER A 377 -10.58 18.62 7.25
CA SER A 377 -11.41 17.91 8.24
C SER A 377 -10.59 17.17 9.31
N ALA A 378 -9.26 17.27 9.30
CA ALA A 378 -8.37 16.46 10.13
C ALA A 378 -8.69 16.51 11.63
N GLU A 379 -8.93 17.69 12.22
CA GLU A 379 -9.24 17.81 13.66
C GLU A 379 -10.56 17.08 14.00
N TYR A 380 -11.59 17.22 13.16
CA TYR A 380 -12.84 16.46 13.32
C TYR A 380 -12.65 14.96 13.21
N ARG A 381 -11.87 14.50 12.22
CA ARG A 381 -11.57 13.07 12.07
C ARG A 381 -10.79 12.53 13.25
N LYS A 382 -9.84 13.30 13.78
CA LYS A 382 -9.06 12.94 14.96
C LYS A 382 -9.96 12.70 16.17
N ASP A 383 -10.85 13.62 16.49
CA ASP A 383 -11.75 13.51 17.64
C ASP A 383 -12.75 12.36 17.48
N LEU A 384 -13.33 12.21 16.29
CA LEU A 384 -14.27 11.12 16.02
C LEU A 384 -13.58 9.75 16.03
N GLN A 385 -12.37 9.66 15.48
CA GLN A 385 -11.55 8.45 15.52
C GLN A 385 -11.15 8.10 16.97
N ALA A 386 -10.82 9.10 17.80
CA ALA A 386 -10.55 8.89 19.21
C ALA A 386 -11.77 8.31 19.93
N GLU A 387 -12.97 8.82 19.64
CA GLU A 387 -14.21 8.28 20.21
C GLU A 387 -14.45 6.84 19.74
N VAL A 388 -14.33 6.55 18.45
CA VAL A 388 -14.47 5.16 17.93
C VAL A 388 -13.44 4.21 18.56
N PHE A 389 -12.20 4.64 18.74
CA PHE A 389 -11.17 3.86 19.43
C PHE A 389 -11.48 3.66 20.92
N SER A 390 -12.10 4.63 21.60
CA SER A 390 -12.47 4.52 23.02
C SER A 390 -13.55 3.46 23.25
N LYS A 391 -14.48 3.27 22.30
CA LYS A 391 -15.49 2.20 22.33
C LYS A 391 -14.89 0.82 22.07
N SER A 392 -13.67 0.77 21.56
CA SER A 392 -12.94 -0.45 21.30
C SER A 392 -12.34 -0.98 22.63
N THR A 393 -12.70 -2.20 23.04
CA THR A 393 -11.99 -2.90 24.13
C THR A 393 -10.54 -3.17 23.76
N SER A 394 -9.68 -3.51 24.73
CA SER A 394 -8.20 -3.50 24.61
C SER A 394 -7.56 -4.28 23.43
N ASN A 395 -8.32 -5.05 22.66
CA ASN A 395 -7.86 -5.87 21.52
C ASN A 395 -8.65 -5.60 20.22
N ASN A 396 -9.24 -4.42 20.01
CA ASN A 396 -10.18 -4.19 18.92
C ASN A 396 -9.63 -3.30 17.76
N ASN A 397 -9.95 -3.71 16.53
CA ASN A 397 -9.52 -3.11 15.25
C ASN A 397 -10.57 -2.15 14.67
N LEU A 398 -11.59 -1.78 15.44
CA LEU A 398 -12.60 -0.84 14.97
C LEU A 398 -11.96 0.53 14.71
N GLU A 399 -12.28 1.13 13.57
CA GLU A 399 -11.74 2.42 13.17
C GLU A 399 -12.65 3.15 12.18
N ILE A 400 -12.31 4.40 11.85
CA ILE A 400 -12.85 5.13 10.72
C ILE A 400 -11.79 5.11 9.63
N ASN A 401 -12.09 4.45 8.53
CA ASN A 401 -11.12 4.28 7.46
C ASN A 401 -11.84 4.06 6.14
N GLY A 402 -11.47 4.81 5.12
CA GLY A 402 -11.90 4.51 3.77
C GLY A 402 -10.89 5.00 2.75
N ALA A 403 -11.27 4.90 1.49
CA ALA A 403 -10.30 5.00 0.42
C ALA A 403 -9.79 6.44 0.33
N THR A 404 -8.48 6.62 0.52
CA THR A 404 -7.84 7.91 0.30
C THR A 404 -7.60 8.02 -1.21
N GLY A 405 -8.18 9.05 -1.83
CA GLY A 405 -7.93 9.37 -3.24
C GLY A 405 -6.45 9.59 -3.51
N ALA A 406 -6.05 9.60 -4.79
CA ALA A 406 -4.66 9.75 -5.21
C ALA A 406 -4.07 11.15 -4.85
N VAL A 407 -3.88 11.39 -3.56
CA VAL A 407 -3.37 12.61 -2.94
C VAL A 407 -1.85 12.54 -2.86
N PRO A 408 -1.14 13.66 -2.84
CA PRO A 408 0.32 13.63 -2.79
C PRO A 408 0.81 13.27 -1.39
N GLY A 409 2.08 12.91 -1.29
CA GLY A 409 2.65 12.46 -0.03
C GLY A 409 2.51 13.48 1.11
N TYR A 410 2.53 14.78 0.80
CA TYR A 410 2.32 15.83 1.82
C TYR A 410 0.95 15.77 2.50
N PHE A 411 -0.09 15.31 1.81
CA PHE A 411 -1.42 15.11 2.39
C PHE A 411 -1.35 13.98 3.42
N HIS A 412 -0.64 12.89 3.12
CA HIS A 412 -0.45 11.80 4.06
C HIS A 412 0.32 12.26 5.30
N TYR A 413 1.38 13.06 5.15
CA TYR A 413 2.08 13.65 6.29
C TYR A 413 1.17 14.52 7.16
N PHE A 414 0.32 15.34 6.53
CA PHE A 414 -0.65 16.14 7.24
C PHE A 414 -1.59 15.28 8.08
N ASP A 415 -2.18 14.25 7.47
CA ASP A 415 -3.09 13.34 8.15
C ASP A 415 -2.41 12.59 9.29
N ILE A 416 -1.19 12.09 9.08
CA ILE A 416 -0.40 11.39 10.11
C ILE A 416 -0.19 12.27 11.34
N LYS A 417 -0.01 13.59 11.16
CA LYS A 417 0.21 14.47 12.30
C LYS A 417 -1.09 14.97 12.93
N TRP A 418 -2.02 15.45 12.11
CA TRP A 418 -3.14 16.27 12.59
C TRP A 418 -4.45 15.48 12.67
N ALA A 419 -4.59 14.39 11.91
CA ALA A 419 -5.76 13.51 11.99
C ALA A 419 -5.54 12.32 12.94
N ALA A 420 -4.33 12.13 13.48
CA ALA A 420 -4.03 11.01 14.36
C ALA A 420 -4.59 11.24 15.77
N PRO A 421 -5.46 10.36 16.30
CA PRO A 421 -6.01 10.48 17.65
C PRO A 421 -4.96 10.28 18.76
N THR A 422 -3.83 9.64 18.44
CA THR A 422 -2.70 9.44 19.35
C THR A 422 -1.39 9.55 18.58
N ALA A 423 -0.28 9.81 19.26
CA ALA A 423 1.04 9.94 18.63
C ALA A 423 1.47 8.73 17.78
N ASN A 424 0.95 7.52 18.08
CA ASN A 424 1.43 6.27 17.48
C ASN A 424 0.37 5.54 16.62
N ARG A 425 -0.86 6.07 16.49
CA ARG A 425 -1.94 5.36 15.79
C ARG A 425 -2.87 6.33 15.09
N LEU A 426 -2.75 6.41 13.75
CA LEU A 426 -3.71 7.06 12.85
C LEU A 426 -4.86 6.09 12.49
N LYS A 427 -4.49 4.98 11.85
CA LYS A 427 -5.39 3.93 11.33
C LYS A 427 -4.68 2.59 11.33
N ASN A 428 -5.43 1.50 11.18
CA ASN A 428 -4.95 0.12 11.17
C ASN A 428 -4.43 -0.31 9.80
N TYR A 429 -4.88 0.31 8.70
CA TYR A 429 -4.40 0.10 7.34
C TYR A 429 -4.60 1.36 6.48
N LEU A 430 -3.81 1.54 5.42
CA LEU A 430 -4.04 2.58 4.41
C LEU A 430 -4.82 1.99 3.24
N LEU A 431 -6.10 2.36 3.09
CA LEU A 431 -6.84 2.08 1.86
C LEU A 431 -6.59 3.19 0.85
N TYR A 432 -6.04 2.85 -0.31
CA TYR A 432 -5.61 3.83 -1.31
C TYR A 432 -6.33 3.63 -2.65
N ASN A 433 -6.76 4.73 -3.26
CA ASN A 433 -7.60 4.73 -4.46
C ASN A 433 -6.89 5.41 -5.64
N LEU A 434 -6.50 4.60 -6.64
CA LEU A 434 -5.96 5.09 -7.91
C LEU A 434 -6.22 4.05 -9.01
N TYR A 435 -6.59 4.52 -10.19
CA TYR A 435 -6.94 3.69 -11.33
C TYR A 435 -6.17 4.15 -12.58
N PRO A 436 -5.32 3.29 -13.18
CA PRO A 436 -4.47 3.71 -14.29
C PRO A 436 -5.16 3.70 -15.67
N ILE A 437 -6.24 2.94 -15.85
CA ILE A 437 -6.93 2.83 -17.14
C ILE A 437 -8.03 3.91 -17.22
N GLY A 438 -7.84 4.85 -18.15
CA GLY A 438 -8.78 5.95 -18.41
C GLY A 438 -9.46 5.83 -19.77
N SER A 439 -10.30 6.80 -20.13
CA SER A 439 -11.03 6.85 -21.42
C SER A 439 -10.13 6.87 -22.65
N GLY A 440 -8.99 7.56 -22.56
CA GLY A 440 -8.02 7.68 -23.66
C GLY A 440 -7.06 6.49 -23.80
N THR A 441 -7.12 5.51 -22.88
CA THR A 441 -6.19 4.39 -22.87
C THR A 441 -6.58 3.35 -23.92
N THR A 442 -5.78 3.22 -24.98
CA THR A 442 -5.96 2.16 -25.98
C THR A 442 -5.40 0.83 -25.46
N TYR A 443 -5.65 -0.25 -26.19
CA TYR A 443 -5.10 -1.58 -25.93
C TYR A 443 -3.64 -1.77 -26.38
N SER A 444 -2.97 -0.72 -26.89
CA SER A 444 -1.58 -0.84 -27.34
C SER A 444 -0.63 -0.99 -26.15
N GLN A 445 0.44 -1.78 -26.31
CA GLN A 445 1.43 -1.96 -25.24
C GLN A 445 2.00 -0.64 -24.77
N ASP A 446 2.41 0.24 -25.67
CA ASP A 446 3.05 1.50 -25.27
C ASP A 446 2.12 2.39 -24.44
N HIS A 447 0.82 2.44 -24.77
CA HIS A 447 -0.17 3.21 -23.98
C HIS A 447 -0.44 2.55 -22.62
N VAL A 448 -0.65 1.23 -22.59
CA VAL A 448 -0.87 0.50 -21.32
C VAL A 448 0.34 0.63 -20.41
N GLN A 449 1.56 0.46 -20.93
CA GLN A 449 2.78 0.60 -20.14
C GLN A 449 2.99 2.04 -19.66
N ALA A 450 2.64 3.05 -20.45
CA ALA A 450 2.64 4.44 -19.99
C ALA A 450 1.70 4.64 -18.80
N MET A 451 0.47 4.11 -18.87
CA MET A 451 -0.49 4.19 -17.78
C MET A 451 -0.06 3.43 -16.52
N LEU A 452 0.54 2.23 -16.66
CA LEU A 452 1.10 1.50 -15.53
C LEU A 452 2.32 2.20 -14.92
N ASN A 453 3.13 2.90 -15.71
CA ASN A 453 4.21 3.74 -15.17
C ASN A 453 3.64 4.94 -14.39
N THR A 454 2.58 5.56 -14.92
CA THR A 454 1.82 6.60 -14.23
C THR A 454 1.22 6.06 -12.93
N PHE A 455 0.74 4.82 -12.88
CA PHE A 455 0.24 4.19 -11.65
C PHE A 455 1.29 4.15 -10.52
N VAL A 456 2.55 3.91 -10.88
CA VAL A 456 3.67 3.83 -9.93
C VAL A 456 4.04 5.20 -9.37
N ASN A 457 4.26 6.18 -10.25
CA ASN A 457 4.72 7.53 -9.90
C ASN A 457 3.73 8.57 -10.44
N TYR A 458 2.46 8.47 -10.02
CA TYR A 458 1.40 9.34 -10.52
C TYR A 458 1.66 10.77 -10.08
N ARG A 459 1.81 11.71 -11.01
CA ARG A 459 2.04 13.12 -10.71
C ARG A 459 0.78 13.91 -11.03
N ASN A 460 -0.16 13.94 -10.09
CA ASN A 460 -1.42 14.67 -10.27
C ASN A 460 -1.25 16.19 -10.08
N PHE A 461 -0.17 16.62 -9.41
CA PHE A 461 0.04 18.03 -9.05
C PHE A 461 1.35 18.55 -9.65
N ASN A 462 1.24 19.50 -10.58
CA ASN A 462 2.38 20.17 -11.23
C ASN A 462 2.93 21.31 -10.35
N ASP A 463 3.35 21.00 -9.13
CA ASP A 463 3.86 21.97 -8.15
C ASP A 463 5.38 22.26 -8.31
N GLY A 464 5.91 22.24 -9.53
CA GLY A 464 7.25 22.78 -9.86
C GLY A 464 8.48 22.09 -9.24
N GLY A 465 8.35 20.93 -8.58
CA GLY A 465 9.44 20.23 -7.88
C GLY A 465 9.77 18.85 -8.47
N THR A 466 10.83 18.20 -7.98
CA THR A 466 11.26 16.85 -8.41
C THR A 466 11.23 15.81 -7.28
N GLY A 467 10.80 16.19 -6.07
CA GLY A 467 10.80 15.31 -4.91
C GLY A 467 9.68 14.25 -4.91
N PRO A 468 9.84 13.13 -4.18
CA PRO A 468 8.89 12.00 -4.15
C PRO A 468 7.49 12.37 -3.61
N TYR A 469 7.36 13.54 -3.00
CA TYR A 469 6.17 14.02 -2.29
C TYR A 469 5.11 14.63 -3.22
N GLN A 470 5.46 14.94 -4.47
CA GLN A 470 4.51 15.39 -5.49
C GLN A 470 3.79 14.22 -6.16
N TYR A 471 4.22 13.00 -5.87
CA TYR A 471 3.63 11.80 -6.43
C TYR A 471 2.54 11.26 -5.51
N SER A 472 1.58 10.62 -6.16
CA SER A 472 0.35 10.05 -5.63
C SER A 472 0.16 8.62 -6.15
N GLY A 473 1.21 8.01 -6.70
CA GLY A 473 1.19 6.63 -7.18
C GLY A 473 1.49 5.61 -6.09
N LEU A 474 1.61 4.33 -6.48
CA LEU A 474 1.91 3.21 -5.58
C LEU A 474 3.10 3.45 -4.65
N ARG A 475 4.17 4.07 -5.17
CA ARG A 475 5.36 4.38 -4.35
C ARG A 475 5.03 5.31 -3.20
N SER A 476 4.27 6.37 -3.47
CA SER A 476 3.87 7.34 -2.44
C SER A 476 2.89 6.74 -1.44
N ALA A 477 1.95 5.90 -1.92
CA ALA A 477 1.01 5.19 -1.07
C ALA A 477 1.73 4.24 -0.10
N GLN A 478 2.69 3.44 -0.58
CA GLN A 478 3.45 2.53 0.30
C GLN A 478 4.31 3.30 1.31
N LEU A 479 4.96 4.38 0.89
CA LEU A 479 5.69 5.23 1.82
C LEU A 479 4.75 5.85 2.87
N GLY A 480 3.54 6.26 2.49
CA GLY A 480 2.50 6.72 3.40
C GLY A 480 2.05 5.63 4.39
N ALA A 481 1.96 4.37 3.95
CA ALA A 481 1.67 3.23 4.80
C ALA A 481 2.79 2.96 5.83
N GLN A 482 4.04 3.26 5.48
CA GLN A 482 5.20 3.22 6.38
C GLN A 482 5.43 4.53 7.14
N ARG A 483 4.46 5.46 7.10
CA ARG A 483 4.56 6.83 7.67
C ARG A 483 5.84 7.58 7.28
N TYR A 484 6.40 7.23 6.13
CA TYR A 484 7.65 7.75 5.60
C TYR A 484 8.85 7.64 6.56
N ASN A 485 8.88 6.61 7.40
CA ASN A 485 9.99 6.35 8.30
C ASN A 485 10.46 4.89 8.23
N GLN A 486 11.57 4.61 8.90
CA GLN A 486 12.18 3.28 8.92
C GLN A 486 11.80 2.46 10.17
N ASP A 487 10.93 2.98 11.05
CA ASP A 487 10.46 2.25 12.23
C ASP A 487 9.50 1.14 11.80
N GLU A 488 9.79 -0.10 12.19
CA GLU A 488 8.94 -1.26 11.90
C GLU A 488 7.58 -1.19 12.60
N THR A 489 7.48 -0.45 13.71
CA THR A 489 6.22 -0.27 14.45
C THR A 489 5.24 0.67 13.76
N ASP A 490 5.71 1.43 12.76
CA ASP A 490 4.93 2.40 12.00
C ASP A 490 4.51 1.88 10.60
N ASP A 491 4.84 0.63 10.25
CA ASP A 491 4.43 -0.02 9.00
C ASP A 491 3.00 -0.59 9.11
N ILE A 492 2.01 0.20 8.68
CA ILE A 492 0.64 -0.29 8.55
C ILE A 492 0.41 -0.91 7.17
N PRO A 493 -0.48 -1.90 7.02
CA PRO A 493 -0.74 -2.52 5.73
C PRO A 493 -1.29 -1.52 4.69
N LEU A 494 -0.78 -1.59 3.47
CA LEU A 494 -1.37 -0.92 2.30
C LEU A 494 -2.44 -1.83 1.67
N VAL A 495 -3.65 -1.32 1.51
CA VAL A 495 -4.74 -1.96 0.76
C VAL A 495 -4.99 -1.13 -0.50
N MET A 496 -4.80 -1.72 -1.67
CA MET A 496 -4.87 -1.00 -2.95
C MET A 496 -6.20 -1.20 -3.66
N THR A 497 -6.81 -0.12 -4.13
CA THR A 497 -8.03 -0.21 -4.94
C THR A 497 -7.66 -0.53 -6.40
N LEU A 498 -8.26 -1.57 -6.96
CA LEU A 498 -8.04 -2.00 -8.35
C LEU A 498 -9.20 -1.57 -9.23
N GLY A 499 -8.88 -1.05 -10.40
CA GLY A 499 -9.86 -0.76 -11.44
C GLY A 499 -10.28 -2.06 -12.09
N VAL A 500 -11.54 -2.45 -11.88
CA VAL A 500 -12.15 -3.67 -12.44
C VAL A 500 -13.46 -3.38 -13.18
N HIS A 501 -13.78 -2.10 -13.34
CA HIS A 501 -15.03 -1.62 -13.90
C HIS A 501 -14.77 -0.69 -15.10
N ALA A 502 -15.83 -0.31 -15.80
CA ALA A 502 -15.82 0.75 -16.81
C ALA A 502 -16.71 1.90 -16.34
N GLU A 503 -16.43 3.11 -16.79
CA GLU A 503 -17.23 4.30 -16.48
C GLU A 503 -17.55 5.01 -17.80
N GLN A 504 -18.82 5.23 -18.13
CA GLN A 504 -19.24 5.86 -19.38
C GLN A 504 -20.36 6.86 -19.14
N TYR A 505 -20.36 7.96 -19.89
CA TYR A 505 -21.52 8.84 -19.96
C TYR A 505 -22.41 8.35 -21.09
N VAL A 506 -23.69 8.13 -20.79
CA VAL A 506 -24.66 7.57 -21.73
C VAL A 506 -25.84 8.52 -21.91
N VAL A 507 -26.20 8.76 -23.17
CA VAL A 507 -27.40 9.54 -23.55
C VAL A 507 -28.39 8.67 -24.30
N GLY A 508 -29.68 8.87 -24.02
CA GLY A 508 -30.79 8.26 -24.72
C GLY A 508 -31.31 9.20 -25.81
N VAL A 509 -31.26 8.75 -27.06
CA VAL A 509 -31.82 9.45 -28.22
C VAL A 509 -32.56 8.43 -29.09
N ASP A 510 -33.80 8.71 -29.48
CA ASP A 510 -34.59 7.88 -30.40
C ASP A 510 -34.70 6.39 -30.00
N ASN A 511 -34.88 6.11 -28.71
CA ASN A 511 -34.89 4.75 -28.10
C ASN A 511 -33.57 3.98 -28.21
N SER A 512 -32.46 4.64 -28.52
CA SER A 512 -31.10 4.08 -28.47
C SER A 512 -30.24 4.80 -27.44
N ALA A 513 -29.37 4.04 -26.77
CA ALA A 513 -28.38 4.55 -25.85
C ALA A 513 -27.04 4.72 -26.58
N HIS A 514 -26.34 5.82 -26.33
CA HIS A 514 -25.04 6.12 -26.94
C HIS A 514 -24.06 6.64 -25.90
N ILE A 515 -22.80 6.22 -26.03
CA ILE A 515 -21.70 6.76 -25.21
C ILE A 515 -21.34 8.17 -25.71
N VAL A 516 -21.20 9.12 -24.79
CA VAL A 516 -20.67 10.46 -25.04
C VAL A 516 -19.39 10.68 -24.22
N PRO A 517 -18.48 11.56 -24.68
CA PRO A 517 -17.29 11.90 -23.90
C PRO A 517 -17.67 12.52 -22.56
N GLY A 518 -16.96 12.13 -21.51
CA GLY A 518 -17.05 12.81 -20.22
C GLY A 518 -15.77 12.70 -19.41
N VAL A 519 -15.70 13.54 -18.38
CA VAL A 519 -14.49 13.76 -17.55
C VAL A 519 -14.10 12.52 -16.75
N HIS A 520 -15.08 11.71 -16.34
CA HIS A 520 -14.90 10.49 -15.56
C HIS A 520 -15.00 9.22 -16.41
N SER A 521 -14.88 9.32 -17.74
CA SER A 521 -14.95 8.13 -18.58
C SER A 521 -13.73 7.22 -18.38
N ARG A 522 -13.96 5.91 -18.26
CA ARG A 522 -12.95 4.85 -18.17
C ARG A 522 -13.31 3.68 -19.07
N ARG A 523 -12.31 3.18 -19.78
CA ARG A 523 -12.42 1.91 -20.50
C ARG A 523 -12.46 0.72 -19.52
N ALA A 524 -13.22 -0.32 -19.86
CA ALA A 524 -13.17 -1.60 -19.14
C ALA A 524 -11.75 -2.19 -19.22
N PRO A 525 -11.11 -2.55 -18.11
CA PRO A 525 -9.80 -3.20 -18.12
C PRO A 525 -9.91 -4.63 -18.67
N THR A 526 -8.89 -5.08 -19.39
CA THR A 526 -8.79 -6.49 -19.82
C THR A 526 -8.41 -7.40 -18.66
N TYR A 527 -8.53 -8.71 -18.88
CA TYR A 527 -8.11 -9.73 -17.92
C TYR A 527 -6.67 -9.52 -17.43
N ASP A 528 -5.71 -9.37 -18.36
CA ASP A 528 -4.29 -9.19 -18.00
C ASP A 528 -4.00 -7.83 -17.39
N GLU A 529 -4.77 -6.79 -17.72
CA GLU A 529 -4.64 -5.46 -17.10
C GLU A 529 -5.04 -5.49 -15.63
N ILE A 530 -6.05 -6.30 -15.25
CA ILE A 530 -6.41 -6.52 -13.84
C ILE A 530 -5.26 -7.23 -13.11
N PHE A 531 -4.70 -8.29 -13.70
CA PHE A 531 -3.54 -8.99 -13.13
C PHE A 531 -2.31 -8.07 -13.01
N ALA A 532 -2.03 -7.27 -14.04
CA ALA A 532 -0.89 -6.35 -14.05
C ALA A 532 -1.01 -5.30 -12.94
N GLN A 533 -2.18 -4.68 -12.77
CA GLN A 533 -2.44 -3.72 -11.69
C GLN A 533 -2.25 -4.36 -10.30
N GLY A 534 -2.83 -5.54 -10.10
CA GLY A 534 -2.75 -6.26 -8.83
C GLY A 534 -1.33 -6.71 -8.48
N ASN A 535 -0.64 -7.39 -9.41
CA ASN A 535 0.74 -7.85 -9.19
C ASN A 535 1.73 -6.68 -9.06
N LEU A 536 1.52 -5.59 -9.82
CA LEU A 536 2.31 -4.37 -9.65
C LEU A 536 2.12 -3.78 -8.24
N SER A 537 0.89 -3.73 -7.74
CA SER A 537 0.62 -3.28 -6.36
C SER A 537 1.30 -4.18 -5.31
N LEU A 538 1.33 -5.50 -5.52
CA LEU A 538 2.08 -6.44 -4.66
C LEU A 538 3.58 -6.16 -4.67
N ALA A 539 4.17 -5.85 -5.82
CA ALA A 539 5.58 -5.46 -5.91
C ALA A 539 5.88 -4.14 -5.16
N TYR A 540 4.86 -3.32 -4.90
CA TYR A 540 4.96 -2.10 -4.08
C TYR A 540 4.50 -2.32 -2.63
N GLY A 541 4.28 -3.56 -2.18
CA GLY A 541 3.99 -3.85 -0.78
C GLY A 541 2.53 -3.85 -0.36
N ALA A 542 1.60 -3.87 -1.32
CA ALA A 542 0.19 -4.08 -1.00
C ALA A 542 -0.03 -5.40 -0.24
N LYS A 543 -0.78 -5.32 0.86
CA LYS A 543 -1.22 -6.43 1.73
C LYS A 543 -2.75 -6.62 1.70
N GLY A 544 -3.40 -6.05 0.69
CA GLY A 544 -4.82 -6.22 0.43
C GLY A 544 -5.26 -5.46 -0.82
N PHE A 545 -6.50 -5.75 -1.24
CA PHE A 545 -7.14 -5.15 -2.39
C PHE A 545 -8.58 -4.73 -2.09
N MET A 546 -9.01 -3.63 -2.70
CA MET A 546 -10.41 -3.31 -2.89
C MET A 546 -10.75 -3.35 -4.38
N TYR A 547 -11.86 -3.98 -4.75
CA TYR A 547 -12.35 -4.07 -6.12
C TYR A 547 -13.50 -3.07 -6.27
N TYR A 548 -13.25 -1.97 -6.98
CA TYR A 548 -14.21 -0.88 -7.05
C TYR A 548 -15.25 -1.08 -8.16
N MET A 549 -16.48 -0.76 -7.74
CA MET A 549 -17.79 -1.02 -8.34
C MET A 549 -17.98 -2.45 -8.85
N VAL A 550 -18.18 -3.36 -7.90
CA VAL A 550 -18.58 -4.74 -8.19
C VAL A 550 -19.94 -4.85 -8.89
N PRO A 551 -21.01 -4.13 -8.49
CA PRO A 551 -22.28 -4.13 -9.22
C PRO A 551 -22.28 -3.15 -10.40
N THR A 552 -23.07 -3.45 -11.45
CA THR A 552 -23.32 -2.53 -12.57
C THR A 552 -24.46 -1.56 -12.26
N ARG A 553 -24.25 -0.27 -12.59
CA ARG A 553 -25.22 0.82 -12.53
C ARG A 553 -25.31 1.45 -13.92
N ALA A 554 -26.40 1.24 -14.66
CA ALA A 554 -26.47 1.70 -16.05
C ALA A 554 -27.86 2.19 -16.48
N ASN A 555 -27.97 3.47 -16.86
CA ASN A 555 -29.17 4.13 -17.39
C ASN A 555 -29.01 4.62 -18.82
N SER A 556 -30.11 4.95 -19.48
CA SER A 556 -30.06 5.66 -20.76
C SER A 556 -29.67 7.14 -20.61
N GLY A 557 -29.95 7.80 -19.48
CA GLY A 557 -29.84 9.26 -19.38
C GLY A 557 -30.76 9.99 -20.38
N THR A 558 -30.54 11.29 -20.57
CA THR A 558 -31.23 12.10 -21.59
C THR A 558 -30.22 12.90 -22.42
N ALA A 559 -30.65 13.46 -23.55
CA ALA A 559 -29.77 14.28 -24.40
C ALA A 559 -29.26 15.55 -23.69
N GLN A 560 -30.02 16.10 -22.75
CA GLN A 560 -29.65 17.28 -21.96
C GLN A 560 -28.91 16.93 -20.66
N ASP A 561 -29.04 15.68 -20.20
CA ASP A 561 -28.48 15.21 -18.94
C ASP A 561 -27.98 13.75 -19.11
N PRO A 562 -26.73 13.57 -19.58
CA PRO A 562 -26.13 12.25 -19.75
C PRO A 562 -25.98 11.53 -18.41
N SER A 563 -26.36 10.26 -18.36
CA SER A 563 -26.19 9.43 -17.17
C SER A 563 -24.75 8.93 -17.06
N TRP A 564 -24.13 9.07 -15.89
CA TRP A 564 -22.85 8.44 -15.58
C TRP A 564 -23.08 6.98 -15.16
N ASN A 565 -22.71 6.05 -16.05
CA ASN A 565 -22.90 4.62 -15.88
C ASN A 565 -21.59 3.93 -15.48
N THR A 566 -21.68 2.94 -14.61
CA THR A 566 -20.55 2.15 -14.13
C THR A 566 -20.82 0.66 -14.37
N TYR A 567 -19.94 -0.03 -15.10
CA TYR A 567 -20.11 -1.44 -15.46
C TYR A 567 -19.12 -2.29 -14.68
N GLY A 568 -19.62 -3.05 -13.71
CA GLY A 568 -18.83 -3.80 -12.73
C GLY A 568 -18.51 -5.24 -13.14
N LEU A 569 -18.54 -6.15 -12.16
CA LEU A 569 -18.23 -7.58 -12.33
C LEU A 569 -19.45 -8.43 -12.73
N PHE A 570 -20.66 -7.87 -12.60
CA PHE A 570 -21.91 -8.53 -12.93
C PHE A 570 -22.65 -7.74 -14.00
N ASP A 571 -23.24 -8.43 -14.96
CA ASP A 571 -24.08 -7.85 -15.99
C ASP A 571 -25.47 -8.48 -16.00
N ASP A 572 -26.46 -7.74 -16.48
CA ASP A 572 -27.76 -8.27 -16.88
C ASP A 572 -27.58 -9.33 -17.98
N GLU A 573 -28.09 -10.54 -17.76
CA GLU A 573 -28.00 -11.66 -18.71
C GLU A 573 -28.55 -11.31 -20.10
N THR A 574 -29.54 -10.43 -20.16
CA THR A 574 -30.19 -10.00 -21.40
C THR A 574 -29.56 -8.75 -22.03
N ALA A 575 -28.66 -8.07 -21.31
CA ALA A 575 -28.07 -6.80 -21.69
C ALA A 575 -26.58 -6.71 -21.27
N VAL A 576 -25.80 -7.75 -21.59
CA VAL A 576 -24.37 -7.83 -21.25
C VAL A 576 -23.60 -6.66 -21.87
N TYR A 577 -22.83 -5.95 -21.05
CA TYR A 577 -21.99 -4.84 -21.50
C TYR A 577 -20.81 -5.37 -22.32
N ASP A 578 -20.66 -4.82 -23.52
CA ASP A 578 -19.56 -5.12 -24.45
C ASP A 578 -18.81 -3.83 -24.75
N SER A 579 -17.57 -3.69 -24.25
CA SER A 579 -16.81 -2.47 -24.48
C SER A 579 -16.23 -2.36 -25.89
N SER A 580 -16.28 -3.44 -26.67
CA SER A 580 -15.87 -3.47 -28.07
C SER A 580 -16.95 -2.94 -29.03
N ASN A 581 -18.21 -2.87 -28.59
CA ASN A 581 -19.35 -2.45 -29.40
C ASN A 581 -20.12 -1.30 -28.74
N SER A 582 -20.12 -0.13 -29.36
CA SER A 582 -20.57 1.15 -28.77
C SER A 582 -22.07 1.29 -28.49
N GLY A 583 -22.85 0.20 -28.48
CA GLY A 583 -24.30 0.22 -28.27
C GLY A 583 -24.90 -0.96 -27.50
N THR A 584 -24.13 -1.99 -27.15
CA THR A 584 -24.68 -3.20 -26.49
C THR A 584 -24.53 -3.13 -24.97
N GLY A 585 -25.61 -3.42 -24.24
CA GLY A 585 -25.59 -3.49 -22.77
C GLY A 585 -25.33 -2.17 -22.04
N LEU A 586 -25.48 -1.03 -22.72
CA LEU A 586 -25.25 0.31 -22.15
C LEU A 586 -26.29 0.73 -21.10
N VAL A 587 -27.41 0.01 -21.03
CA VAL A 587 -28.47 0.20 -20.05
C VAL A 587 -28.80 -1.18 -19.51
N GLN A 588 -28.76 -1.36 -18.20
CA GLN A 588 -29.00 -2.65 -17.57
C GLN A 588 -30.05 -2.54 -16.49
N ASP A 589 -30.77 -3.63 -16.25
CA ASP A 589 -31.75 -3.70 -15.17
C ASP A 589 -31.24 -4.61 -14.03
N PRO A 590 -30.88 -4.07 -12.86
CA PRO A 590 -30.47 -4.85 -11.71
C PRO A 590 -31.57 -5.76 -11.14
N ALA A 591 -32.85 -5.54 -11.48
CA ALA A 591 -33.93 -6.43 -11.09
C ALA A 591 -33.90 -7.76 -11.86
N GLU A 592 -33.30 -7.78 -13.06
CA GLU A 592 -33.20 -8.95 -13.92
C GLU A 592 -32.21 -9.99 -13.35
N ASN A 593 -32.06 -11.11 -14.06
CA ASN A 593 -31.04 -12.09 -13.72
C ASN A 593 -29.66 -11.54 -14.08
N GLN A 594 -28.72 -11.67 -13.15
CA GLN A 594 -27.43 -11.02 -13.23
C GLN A 594 -26.34 -12.09 -13.23
N ILE A 595 -25.39 -11.98 -14.15
CA ILE A 595 -24.39 -13.02 -14.43
C ILE A 595 -22.97 -12.48 -14.29
N PRO A 596 -22.00 -13.30 -13.85
CA PRO A 596 -20.59 -12.91 -13.84
C PRO A 596 -20.05 -12.66 -15.25
N ASN A 597 -19.27 -11.59 -15.44
CA ASN A 597 -18.58 -11.30 -16.70
C ASN A 597 -17.09 -11.69 -16.67
N HIS A 598 -16.36 -11.43 -17.76
CA HIS A 598 -14.94 -11.82 -17.86
C HIS A 598 -14.06 -11.20 -16.75
N ARG A 599 -14.39 -9.99 -16.27
CA ARG A 599 -13.65 -9.30 -15.21
C ARG A 599 -13.87 -9.96 -13.85
N PHE A 600 -15.06 -10.54 -13.61
CA PHE A 600 -15.30 -11.38 -12.43
C PHE A 600 -14.31 -12.55 -12.37
N TYR A 601 -14.16 -13.27 -13.49
CA TYR A 601 -13.24 -14.41 -13.55
C TYR A 601 -11.78 -13.97 -13.41
N ALA A 602 -11.39 -12.83 -14.00
CA ALA A 602 -10.07 -12.24 -13.80
C ALA A 602 -9.78 -11.95 -12.32
N VAL A 603 -10.73 -11.34 -11.61
CA VAL A 603 -10.58 -11.05 -10.18
C VAL A 603 -10.50 -12.34 -9.36
N ARG A 604 -11.36 -13.33 -9.62
CA ARG A 604 -11.35 -14.63 -8.92
C ARG A 604 -10.01 -15.32 -9.07
N ASP A 605 -9.51 -15.41 -10.29
CA ASP A 605 -8.27 -16.12 -10.61
C ASP A 605 -7.05 -15.35 -10.08
N PHE A 606 -7.11 -14.00 -10.07
CA PHE A 606 -6.11 -13.17 -9.40
C PHE A 606 -6.07 -13.47 -7.89
N ILE A 607 -7.22 -13.48 -7.20
CA ILE A 607 -7.31 -13.81 -5.77
C ILE A 607 -6.71 -15.19 -5.50
N ALA A 608 -7.09 -16.20 -6.30
CA ALA A 608 -6.53 -17.54 -6.21
C ALA A 608 -5.00 -17.54 -6.39
N SER A 609 -4.47 -16.80 -7.37
CA SER A 609 -3.02 -16.66 -7.58
C SER A 609 -2.31 -16.00 -6.39
N THR A 610 -2.94 -15.02 -5.75
CA THR A 610 -2.37 -14.34 -4.57
C THR A 610 -2.41 -15.19 -3.30
N SER A 611 -3.41 -16.05 -3.15
CA SER A 611 -3.57 -16.95 -1.99
C SER A 611 -2.41 -17.96 -1.83
N LEU A 612 -1.64 -18.19 -2.90
CA LEU A 612 -0.45 -19.06 -2.86
C LEU A 612 0.70 -18.44 -2.05
N VAL A 613 0.70 -17.11 -1.88
CA VAL A 613 1.82 -16.36 -1.28
C VAL A 613 1.38 -15.38 -0.19
N ASP A 614 0.08 -15.25 0.09
CA ASP A 614 -0.47 -14.29 1.04
C ASP A 614 0.13 -14.42 2.46
N SER A 615 0.20 -15.64 2.99
CA SER A 615 0.71 -15.93 4.34
C SER A 615 2.18 -15.58 4.53
N VAL A 616 2.94 -15.52 3.44
CA VAL A 616 4.32 -15.03 3.43
C VAL A 616 4.33 -13.51 3.28
N LEU A 617 3.65 -12.96 2.27
CA LEU A 617 3.59 -11.51 2.01
C LEU A 617 3.16 -10.68 3.23
N LEU A 618 2.18 -11.17 4.01
CA LEU A 618 1.71 -10.49 5.22
C LEU A 618 2.82 -10.29 6.27
N LYS A 619 3.81 -11.19 6.29
CA LYS A 619 4.98 -11.18 7.19
C LYS A 619 6.18 -10.45 6.60
N LEU A 620 6.03 -9.85 5.41
CA LEU A 620 7.12 -9.11 4.78
C LEU A 620 6.94 -7.61 4.95
N ARG A 621 8.06 -6.91 5.04
CA ARG A 621 8.16 -5.45 4.96
C ARG A 621 8.73 -5.06 3.61
N TRP A 622 8.11 -4.09 2.96
CA TRP A 622 8.59 -3.56 1.68
C TRP A 622 9.79 -2.64 1.89
N LEU A 623 10.82 -2.78 1.06
CA LEU A 623 12.05 -1.99 1.11
C LEU A 623 12.12 -0.97 -0.03
N ASP A 624 11.96 -1.42 -1.27
CA ASP A 624 11.97 -0.58 -2.47
C ASP A 624 11.41 -1.36 -3.67
N ALA A 625 11.25 -0.68 -4.81
CA ALA A 625 10.88 -1.31 -6.07
C ALA A 625 11.54 -0.63 -7.28
N LYS A 626 11.67 -1.37 -8.38
CA LYS A 626 12.31 -0.93 -9.62
C LYS A 626 11.56 -1.41 -10.86
N GLY A 627 11.22 -0.47 -11.75
CA GLY A 627 10.78 -0.75 -13.10
C GLY A 627 11.96 -0.80 -14.07
N TRP A 628 12.19 -1.96 -14.69
CA TRP A 628 13.33 -2.20 -15.59
C TRP A 628 13.19 -1.56 -16.97
N ASN A 629 12.06 -0.91 -17.23
CA ASN A 629 11.81 -0.05 -18.38
C ASN A 629 11.99 1.46 -18.06
N ARG A 630 12.42 1.82 -16.84
CA ARG A 630 12.56 3.20 -16.37
C ARG A 630 13.98 3.44 -15.82
N THR A 631 14.38 4.71 -15.70
CA THR A 631 15.72 5.11 -15.21
C THR A 631 15.74 5.45 -13.72
N GLU A 632 14.75 5.00 -12.95
CA GLU A 632 14.66 5.30 -11.52
C GLU A 632 15.72 4.55 -10.71
N SER A 633 16.21 5.20 -9.65
CA SER A 633 17.11 4.58 -8.68
C SER A 633 16.33 3.59 -7.79
N CYS A 634 17.01 2.54 -7.36
CA CYS A 634 16.54 1.59 -6.36
C CYS A 634 17.64 1.45 -5.32
N SER A 635 17.28 1.57 -4.05
CA SER A 635 18.19 1.43 -2.92
C SER A 635 18.71 -0.01 -2.75
N ILE A 636 17.96 -0.99 -3.28
CA ILE A 636 18.31 -2.42 -3.26
C ILE A 636 19.00 -2.82 -4.57
N ASN A 637 20.12 -3.53 -4.47
CA ASN A 637 21.01 -3.89 -5.59
C ASN A 637 21.18 -5.40 -5.81
N ILE A 638 20.21 -6.21 -5.37
CA ILE A 638 20.24 -7.69 -5.48
C ILE A 638 20.11 -8.17 -6.94
N ILE A 639 19.46 -7.39 -7.80
CA ILE A 639 19.35 -7.66 -9.24
C ILE A 639 20.18 -6.63 -10.00
N ASP A 640 21.14 -7.09 -10.80
CA ASP A 640 21.99 -6.26 -11.65
C ASP A 640 21.27 -5.84 -12.94
N SER A 641 20.61 -6.80 -13.59
CA SER A 641 19.94 -6.57 -14.87
C SER A 641 18.79 -7.54 -15.11
N VAL A 642 17.83 -7.05 -15.88
CA VAL A 642 16.69 -7.84 -16.35
C VAL A 642 16.62 -7.79 -17.87
N LYS A 643 16.39 -8.94 -18.49
CA LYS A 643 16.11 -9.07 -19.94
C LYS A 643 14.87 -9.91 -20.14
N THR A 644 14.08 -9.60 -21.16
CA THR A 644 12.89 -10.38 -21.51
C THR A 644 12.97 -10.89 -22.94
N ARG A 645 12.39 -12.05 -23.21
CA ARG A 645 12.23 -12.58 -24.58
C ARG A 645 10.85 -13.19 -24.74
N ASN A 646 10.28 -13.03 -25.94
CA ASN A 646 9.02 -13.68 -26.30
C ASN A 646 9.26 -15.19 -26.49
N PRO A 647 8.53 -16.07 -25.77
CA PRO A 647 8.71 -17.52 -25.86
C PRO A 647 8.32 -18.13 -27.21
N PHE A 648 7.54 -17.43 -28.03
CA PHE A 648 7.01 -17.92 -29.31
C PHE A 648 7.73 -17.38 -30.55
N VAL A 649 8.69 -16.46 -30.37
CA VAL A 649 9.51 -15.95 -31.47
C VAL A 649 10.75 -16.83 -31.62
N THR A 650 10.98 -17.36 -32.83
CA THR A 650 12.06 -18.32 -33.13
C THR A 650 13.45 -17.69 -33.11
N SER A 651 13.55 -16.37 -33.22
CA SER A 651 14.82 -15.67 -33.06
C SER A 651 15.15 -15.54 -31.57
N ASN A 652 16.39 -15.88 -31.18
CA ASN A 652 16.90 -15.74 -29.80
C ASN A 652 17.16 -14.25 -29.42
N VAL A 653 16.30 -13.34 -29.86
CA VAL A 653 16.47 -11.90 -29.70
C VAL A 653 15.77 -11.46 -28.42
N TRP A 654 16.51 -10.74 -27.57
CA TRP A 654 15.97 -10.11 -26.37
C TRP A 654 15.14 -8.89 -26.77
N ASP A 655 14.06 -8.62 -26.03
CA ASP A 655 13.25 -7.42 -26.19
C ASP A 655 14.15 -6.18 -25.98
N ALA A 656 13.90 -5.13 -26.76
CA ALA A 656 14.60 -3.85 -26.60
C ALA A 656 14.27 -3.19 -25.24
N VAL A 657 13.07 -3.43 -24.71
CA VAL A 657 12.59 -2.89 -23.44
C VAL A 657 12.03 -4.03 -22.57
N ALA A 658 12.56 -4.14 -21.35
CA ALA A 658 12.08 -5.08 -20.35
C ALA A 658 10.95 -4.44 -19.53
N TYR A 659 9.70 -4.68 -19.92
CA TYR A 659 8.51 -4.28 -19.15
C TYR A 659 8.31 -5.18 -17.94
N VAL A 660 9.28 -5.16 -17.02
CA VAL A 660 9.31 -5.93 -15.78
C VAL A 660 9.41 -5.00 -14.59
N GLU A 661 8.69 -5.33 -13.53
CA GLU A 661 8.81 -4.68 -12.23
C GLU A 661 9.37 -5.67 -11.21
N THR A 662 10.23 -5.18 -10.30
CA THR A 662 10.71 -5.94 -9.14
C THR A 662 10.45 -5.18 -7.86
N GLY A 663 9.80 -5.80 -6.89
CA GLY A 663 9.65 -5.32 -5.51
C GLY A 663 10.56 -6.09 -4.56
N TYR A 664 11.19 -5.41 -3.61
CA TYR A 664 12.15 -5.98 -2.67
C TYR A 664 11.61 -5.94 -1.24
N PHE A 665 11.82 -7.02 -0.50
CA PHE A 665 11.24 -7.20 0.83
C PHE A 665 12.20 -7.89 1.79
N GLU A 666 11.98 -7.63 3.08
CA GLU A 666 12.57 -8.36 4.20
C GLU A 666 11.47 -9.01 5.06
N GLU A 667 11.85 -10.03 5.83
CA GLU A 667 10.94 -10.70 6.77
C GLU A 667 10.82 -9.89 8.07
N ILE A 668 9.57 -9.66 8.51
CA ILE A 668 9.27 -9.04 9.80
C ILE A 668 9.53 -10.09 10.90
N ASN A 669 10.50 -9.81 11.78
CA ASN A 669 10.99 -10.76 12.80
C ASN A 669 11.55 -12.06 12.18
N PRO A 670 12.69 -12.00 11.46
CA PRO A 670 13.30 -13.19 10.89
C PRO A 670 13.65 -14.21 11.97
N SER A 671 13.67 -15.49 11.60
CA SER A 671 13.99 -16.55 12.56
C SER A 671 15.38 -16.36 13.16
N SER A 672 15.50 -16.50 14.49
CA SER A 672 16.80 -16.53 15.17
C SER A 672 17.68 -17.71 14.74
N ASP A 673 17.11 -18.70 14.06
CA ASP A 673 17.85 -19.83 13.51
C ASP A 673 18.56 -19.49 12.19
N ASP A 674 18.20 -18.39 11.52
CA ASP A 674 18.85 -17.92 10.29
C ASP A 674 20.08 -17.06 10.62
N ILE A 675 21.23 -17.37 10.02
CA ILE A 675 22.42 -16.51 10.13
C ILE A 675 22.29 -15.33 9.19
N VAL A 676 21.73 -15.60 8.00
CA VAL A 676 21.37 -14.57 7.04
C VAL A 676 19.88 -14.66 6.81
N PRO A 677 19.12 -13.60 7.15
CA PRO A 677 17.71 -13.53 6.81
C PRO A 677 17.48 -13.74 5.31
N PRO A 678 16.42 -14.46 4.92
CA PRO A 678 16.07 -14.62 3.51
C PRO A 678 15.77 -13.26 2.85
N ASN A 679 16.22 -13.10 1.60
CA ASN A 679 15.81 -11.99 0.76
C ASN A 679 14.55 -12.38 -0.03
N TYR A 680 13.63 -11.43 -0.20
CA TYR A 680 12.40 -11.66 -0.95
C TYR A 680 12.26 -10.68 -2.12
N ILE A 681 11.91 -11.21 -3.29
CA ILE A 681 11.73 -10.40 -4.50
C ILE A 681 10.42 -10.78 -5.18
N TYR A 682 9.51 -9.81 -5.35
CA TYR A 682 8.31 -9.97 -6.17
C TYR A 682 8.61 -9.51 -7.60
N VAL A 683 8.43 -10.37 -8.60
CA VAL A 683 8.75 -10.10 -10.01
C VAL A 683 7.48 -10.09 -10.84
N VAL A 684 7.26 -9.06 -11.66
CA VAL A 684 6.03 -8.88 -12.45
C VAL A 684 6.36 -8.68 -13.92
N ASN A 685 5.69 -9.43 -14.81
CA ASN A 685 5.63 -9.11 -16.23
C ASN A 685 4.47 -8.12 -16.46
N LYS A 686 4.78 -6.85 -16.73
CA LYS A 686 3.76 -5.79 -16.88
C LYS A 686 3.06 -5.80 -18.24
N ARG A 687 3.56 -6.57 -19.22
CA ARG A 687 2.92 -6.67 -20.54
C ARG A 687 1.53 -7.29 -20.42
N CYS A 688 0.56 -6.77 -21.14
CA CYS A 688 -0.83 -7.25 -21.15
C CYS A 688 -1.21 -7.72 -22.56
N ASN A 689 -2.10 -8.68 -22.78
CA ASN A 689 -2.53 -8.96 -24.15
C ASN A 689 -3.47 -7.84 -24.68
N LYS A 690 -3.54 -7.68 -26.01
CA LYS A 690 -4.36 -6.64 -26.67
C LYS A 690 -5.89 -6.86 -26.61
N GLN A 691 -6.34 -8.02 -26.14
CA GLN A 691 -7.73 -8.46 -26.26
C GLN A 691 -8.48 -8.37 -24.93
N GLU A 692 -9.77 -8.09 -25.02
CA GLU A 692 -10.72 -8.04 -23.90
C GLU A 692 -11.13 -9.44 -23.43
N ILE A 693 -11.19 -10.42 -24.35
CA ILE A 693 -11.61 -11.80 -24.10
C ILE A 693 -10.63 -12.76 -24.82
N PRO A 694 -10.14 -13.83 -24.17
CA PRO A 694 -9.44 -14.91 -24.89
C PRO A 694 -10.47 -15.63 -25.79
N THR A 695 -10.43 -15.40 -27.10
CA THR A 695 -11.21 -16.21 -28.05
C THR A 695 -10.36 -17.38 -28.56
N GLU A 696 -11.01 -18.50 -28.91
CA GLU A 696 -10.35 -19.70 -29.43
C GLU A 696 -9.66 -19.49 -30.80
N GLU A 697 -9.93 -18.36 -31.49
CA GLU A 697 -9.33 -18.03 -32.79
C GLU A 697 -8.14 -17.06 -32.65
N GLU A 698 -6.94 -17.64 -32.82
CA GLU A 698 -5.61 -17.05 -32.65
C GLU A 698 -5.35 -15.80 -33.53
N THR A 699 -5.32 -14.62 -32.91
CA THR A 699 -4.35 -13.56 -33.27
C THR A 699 -3.63 -13.12 -32.00
N HIS A 700 -2.89 -14.06 -31.42
CA HIS A 700 -2.20 -13.88 -30.15
C HIS A 700 -1.08 -12.83 -30.25
N ASP A 701 -1.32 -11.64 -29.71
CA ASP A 701 -0.22 -10.78 -29.24
C ASP A 701 0.33 -11.37 -27.94
N TYR A 702 1.09 -12.47 -28.02
CA TYR A 702 1.58 -13.18 -26.86
C TYR A 702 2.49 -12.28 -26.01
N SER A 703 1.93 -11.70 -24.95
CA SER A 703 2.63 -10.83 -24.02
C SER A 703 3.36 -11.58 -22.89
N HIS A 704 3.26 -12.91 -22.87
CA HIS A 704 4.06 -13.80 -22.02
C HIS A 704 5.55 -13.63 -22.28
N ARG A 705 6.39 -13.73 -21.25
CA ARG A 705 7.85 -13.54 -21.38
C ARG A 705 8.63 -14.57 -20.58
N TYR A 706 9.74 -15.01 -21.17
CA TYR A 706 10.85 -15.49 -20.35
C TYR A 706 11.56 -14.27 -19.77
N VAL A 707 11.55 -14.14 -18.45
CA VAL A 707 12.20 -13.06 -17.69
C VAL A 707 13.52 -13.58 -17.13
N SER A 708 14.61 -13.01 -17.62
CA SER A 708 15.97 -13.34 -17.21
C SER A 708 16.46 -12.33 -16.17
N LEU A 709 16.75 -12.81 -14.97
CA LEU A 709 17.22 -12.04 -13.81
C LEU A 709 18.70 -12.35 -13.58
N LYS A 710 19.56 -11.32 -13.66
CA LYS A 710 20.97 -11.42 -13.28
C LYS A 710 21.11 -10.93 -11.84
N PHE A 711 21.60 -11.79 -10.96
CA PHE A 711 21.76 -11.49 -9.54
C PHE A 711 23.13 -10.88 -9.23
N ASN A 712 23.16 -10.12 -8.15
CA ASN A 712 24.33 -9.60 -7.46
C ASN A 712 24.11 -9.75 -5.95
N LEU A 713 24.23 -11.00 -5.49
CA LEU A 713 24.06 -11.39 -4.11
C LEU A 713 25.39 -11.29 -3.36
N ASP A 714 25.34 -11.36 -2.04
CA ASP A 714 26.53 -11.35 -1.19
C ASP A 714 27.49 -12.46 -1.61
N SER A 715 28.74 -12.06 -1.88
CA SER A 715 29.79 -12.95 -2.34
C SER A 715 30.38 -13.82 -1.24
N ASP A 716 30.05 -13.57 0.03
CA ASP A 716 30.44 -14.43 1.17
C ASP A 716 29.84 -15.85 1.06
N TYR A 717 28.75 -15.99 0.31
CA TYR A 717 28.16 -17.27 -0.07
C TYR A 717 28.28 -17.45 -1.58
N LYS A 718 28.83 -18.56 -2.05
CA LYS A 718 28.99 -18.79 -3.49
C LYS A 718 27.75 -19.38 -4.15
N ASN A 719 26.87 -20.00 -3.38
CA ASN A 719 25.68 -20.70 -3.86
C ASN A 719 24.42 -20.20 -3.15
N TYR A 720 23.38 -19.93 -3.94
CA TYR A 720 22.07 -19.50 -3.47
C TYR A 720 20.96 -20.41 -3.98
N THR A 721 19.99 -20.64 -3.12
CA THR A 721 18.73 -21.32 -3.42
C THR A 721 17.66 -20.26 -3.59
N ILE A 722 16.93 -20.36 -4.70
CA ILE A 722 15.79 -19.50 -5.00
C ILE A 722 14.55 -20.38 -5.07
N HIS A 723 13.57 -20.12 -4.20
CA HIS A 723 12.28 -20.78 -4.20
C HIS A 723 11.23 -19.82 -4.76
N ASP A 724 10.64 -20.19 -5.90
CA ASP A 724 9.43 -19.54 -6.42
C ASP A 724 8.23 -20.05 -5.62
N LEU A 725 7.67 -19.18 -4.78
CA LEU A 725 6.63 -19.55 -3.84
C LEU A 725 5.26 -19.74 -4.49
N LYS A 726 5.03 -19.24 -5.72
CA LYS A 726 3.77 -19.48 -6.43
C LYS A 726 3.78 -20.82 -7.17
N THR A 727 4.90 -21.19 -7.75
CA THR A 727 5.02 -22.44 -8.54
C THR A 727 5.61 -23.61 -7.77
N ASP A 728 6.09 -23.36 -6.55
CA ASP A 728 6.87 -24.30 -5.72
C ASP A 728 8.19 -24.75 -6.39
N SER A 729 8.65 -24.03 -7.42
CA SER A 729 9.87 -24.36 -8.14
C SER A 729 11.11 -23.92 -7.36
N VAL A 730 12.14 -24.77 -7.31
CA VAL A 730 13.42 -24.48 -6.63
C VAL A 730 14.56 -24.44 -7.63
N TYR A 731 15.34 -23.36 -7.58
CA TYR A 731 16.49 -23.10 -8.44
C TYR A 731 17.76 -22.92 -7.62
N TYR A 732 18.90 -23.30 -8.22
CA TYR A 732 20.22 -23.12 -7.61
C TYR A 732 21.10 -22.28 -8.52
N ILE A 733 21.59 -21.16 -8.00
CA ILE A 733 22.42 -20.23 -8.75
C ILE A 733 23.68 -19.86 -7.97
N GLY A 734 24.68 -19.32 -8.67
CA GLY A 734 25.80 -18.65 -8.00
C GLY A 734 25.40 -17.26 -7.48
N PHE A 735 26.23 -16.64 -6.64
CA PHE A 735 25.99 -15.28 -6.12
C PHE A 735 25.80 -14.22 -7.22
N ASN A 736 26.44 -14.39 -8.37
CA ASN A 736 26.24 -13.58 -9.56
C ASN A 736 25.53 -14.36 -10.69
N GLY A 737 24.71 -15.35 -10.33
CA GLY A 737 24.07 -16.26 -11.26
C GLY A 737 22.92 -15.62 -12.04
N LEU A 738 22.31 -16.43 -12.91
CA LEU A 738 21.18 -16.02 -13.74
C LEU A 738 20.02 -17.00 -13.53
N LEU A 739 18.82 -16.45 -13.36
CA LEU A 739 17.56 -17.19 -13.31
C LEU A 739 16.70 -16.80 -14.51
N VAL A 740 16.05 -17.77 -15.15
CA VAL A 740 15.04 -17.50 -16.18
C VAL A 740 13.70 -18.04 -15.71
N LEU A 741 12.73 -17.13 -15.56
CA LEU A 741 11.35 -17.43 -15.20
C LEU A 741 10.47 -17.34 -16.44
N TYR A 742 9.41 -18.13 -16.50
CA TYR A 742 8.31 -17.90 -17.44
C TYR A 742 7.19 -17.18 -16.69
N LEU A 743 6.82 -15.99 -17.15
CA LEU A 743 5.71 -15.21 -16.61
C LEU A 743 4.70 -14.91 -17.71
N GLU A 744 3.44 -15.21 -17.45
CA GLU A 744 2.33 -14.85 -18.32
C GLU A 744 2.11 -13.33 -18.35
N ALA A 745 1.19 -12.86 -19.20
CA ALA A 745 0.92 -11.43 -19.34
C ALA A 745 0.25 -10.92 -18.06
N GLY A 746 0.69 -9.80 -17.50
CA GLY A 746 0.19 -9.25 -16.23
C GLY A 746 0.55 -10.05 -14.97
N HIS A 747 1.10 -11.26 -15.09
CA HIS A 747 1.38 -12.14 -13.96
C HIS A 747 2.70 -11.78 -13.26
N GLY A 748 2.80 -12.20 -11.99
CA GLY A 748 4.02 -12.09 -11.21
C GLY A 748 4.17 -13.21 -10.19
N THR A 749 5.37 -13.34 -9.61
CA THR A 749 5.70 -14.33 -8.59
C THR A 749 6.57 -13.75 -7.47
N LEU A 750 6.52 -14.38 -6.29
CA LEU A 750 7.37 -14.07 -5.14
C LEU A 750 8.50 -15.11 -5.04
N LEU A 751 9.73 -14.62 -5.06
CA LEU A 751 10.95 -15.42 -4.89
C LEU A 751 11.46 -15.27 -3.45
N LYS A 752 11.76 -16.38 -2.79
CA LYS A 752 12.55 -16.43 -1.56
C LYS A 752 13.98 -16.85 -1.89
N ILE A 753 14.96 -16.11 -1.40
CA ILE A 753 16.38 -16.29 -1.74
C ILE A 753 17.19 -16.48 -0.46
N GLU A 754 17.89 -17.61 -0.37
CA GLU A 754 18.69 -17.99 0.79
C GLU A 754 20.04 -18.56 0.36
N PRO A 755 21.12 -18.42 1.16
CA PRO A 755 22.33 -19.18 0.93
C PRO A 755 22.04 -20.68 0.93
N THR A 756 22.48 -21.41 -0.11
CA THR A 756 22.18 -22.85 -0.25
C THR A 756 22.73 -23.67 0.92
N ILE A 757 23.83 -23.22 1.51
CA ILE A 757 24.43 -23.86 2.69
C ILE A 757 23.53 -23.78 3.93
N GLN A 758 22.64 -22.77 4.01
CA GLN A 758 21.67 -22.58 5.10
C GLN A 758 20.35 -23.31 4.79
N SER A 759 19.75 -23.04 3.62
CA SER A 759 18.44 -23.58 3.24
C SER A 759 18.48 -25.07 2.91
N GLY A 760 19.63 -25.58 2.46
CA GLY A 760 19.73 -26.84 1.73
C GLY A 760 19.53 -26.63 0.23
N GLY A 761 19.95 -27.61 -0.57
CA GLY A 761 19.94 -27.54 -2.03
C GLY A 761 21.19 -28.12 -2.68
N THR A 762 21.46 -27.71 -3.92
CA THR A 762 22.68 -28.12 -4.65
C THR A 762 23.71 -27.00 -4.73
N LEU A 763 24.92 -27.25 -4.26
CA LEU A 763 26.09 -26.38 -4.44
C LEU A 763 26.68 -26.62 -5.84
N GLY A 764 26.44 -25.69 -6.76
CA GLY A 764 26.94 -25.71 -8.14
C GLY A 764 28.35 -25.13 -8.31
N SER A 765 28.87 -24.46 -7.29
CA SER A 765 30.20 -23.87 -7.21
C SER A 765 30.90 -24.27 -5.92
N ASP A 766 32.23 -24.15 -5.89
CA ASP A 766 33.00 -24.39 -4.68
C ASP A 766 32.55 -23.42 -3.57
N GLU A 767 32.46 -23.94 -2.35
CA GLU A 767 31.94 -23.21 -1.18
C GLU A 767 32.89 -23.37 0.00
N THR A 768 33.01 -22.33 0.83
CA THR A 768 33.82 -22.38 2.06
C THR A 768 32.99 -21.96 3.27
N VAL A 769 33.01 -22.76 4.33
CA VAL A 769 32.34 -22.48 5.60
C VAL A 769 33.39 -22.28 6.69
N ASN A 770 33.39 -21.09 7.29
CA ASN A 770 34.28 -20.69 8.38
C ASN A 770 33.52 -20.04 9.56
N TYR A 771 32.20 -20.19 9.59
CA TYR A 771 31.28 -19.64 10.58
C TYR A 771 30.32 -20.74 11.07
N ASN A 772 29.59 -20.46 12.15
CA ASN A 772 28.56 -21.35 12.67
C ASN A 772 27.31 -21.24 11.81
N ILE A 773 26.67 -22.38 11.51
CA ILE A 773 25.48 -22.42 10.66
C ILE A 773 24.45 -23.48 11.02
N ASN A 774 23.18 -23.12 10.98
CA ASN A 774 22.06 -24.05 10.99
C ASN A 774 21.70 -24.42 9.55
N VAL A 775 21.79 -25.72 9.23
CA VAL A 775 21.48 -26.28 7.92
C VAL A 775 20.07 -26.88 7.96
N LYS A 776 19.10 -26.19 7.36
CA LYS A 776 17.67 -26.50 7.47
C LYS A 776 17.21 -27.66 6.58
N GLY A 777 17.94 -27.91 5.49
CA GLY A 777 17.61 -28.91 4.47
C GLY A 777 18.84 -29.68 3.99
N ASN A 778 18.64 -30.69 3.15
CA ASN A 778 19.75 -31.50 2.63
C ASN A 778 20.67 -30.65 1.76
N VAL A 779 21.98 -30.71 1.98
CA VAL A 779 22.98 -30.04 1.15
C VAL A 779 23.63 -31.09 0.26
N LYS A 780 23.60 -30.87 -1.06
CA LYS A 780 24.24 -31.70 -2.06
C LYS A 780 25.31 -30.92 -2.80
N LEU A 781 26.47 -31.51 -3.04
CA LEU A 781 27.48 -30.92 -3.92
C LEU A 781 27.29 -31.45 -5.35
N ALA A 782 27.41 -30.57 -6.34
CA ALA A 782 27.49 -30.99 -7.74
C ALA A 782 28.81 -31.73 -8.02
N ALA A 783 28.80 -32.60 -9.02
CA ALA A 783 29.97 -33.40 -9.38
C ALA A 783 31.22 -32.54 -9.64
N GLY A 784 32.34 -32.93 -9.06
CA GLY A 784 33.63 -32.24 -9.16
C GLY A 784 33.76 -30.94 -8.36
N LYS A 785 32.73 -30.51 -7.63
CA LYS A 785 32.77 -29.31 -6.78
C LYS A 785 33.31 -29.62 -5.39
N THR A 786 33.78 -28.58 -4.71
CA THR A 786 34.47 -28.69 -3.43
C THR A 786 33.76 -27.91 -2.33
N LEU A 787 33.42 -28.57 -1.23
CA LEU A 787 33.06 -27.91 0.02
C LEU A 787 34.27 -27.93 0.96
N THR A 788 34.72 -26.74 1.38
CA THR A 788 35.78 -26.59 2.37
C THR A 788 35.20 -26.10 3.70
N ILE A 789 35.45 -26.82 4.79
CA ILE A 789 35.06 -26.42 6.15
C ILE A 789 36.34 -26.18 6.94
N THR A 790 36.45 -25.02 7.58
CA THR A 790 37.69 -24.57 8.24
C THR A 790 37.54 -24.41 9.76
N ASN A 791 38.63 -24.02 10.44
CA ASN A 791 38.73 -23.91 11.89
C ASN A 791 37.53 -23.18 12.52
N GLY A 792 36.88 -23.83 13.48
CA GLY A 792 35.88 -23.19 14.35
C GLY A 792 34.44 -23.17 13.82
N ALA A 793 34.18 -23.66 12.60
CA ALA A 793 32.81 -23.78 12.09
C ALA A 793 31.99 -24.85 12.83
N ASP A 794 30.83 -24.49 13.38
CA ASP A 794 29.82 -25.42 13.91
C ASP A 794 28.60 -25.47 12.98
N MET A 795 28.49 -26.53 12.19
CA MET A 795 27.38 -26.80 11.29
C MET A 795 26.37 -27.73 11.96
N LYS A 796 25.16 -27.23 12.20
CA LYS A 796 24.05 -27.95 12.84
C LYS A 796 22.97 -28.31 11.82
N PHE A 797 22.85 -29.58 11.49
CA PHE A 797 21.91 -30.11 10.51
C PHE A 797 20.54 -30.37 11.17
N LEU A 798 19.62 -29.45 10.95
CA LEU A 798 18.25 -29.49 11.47
C LEU A 798 17.37 -30.42 10.62
N ASN A 799 16.17 -30.76 11.11
CA ASN A 799 15.17 -31.51 10.35
C ASN A 799 15.65 -32.86 9.78
N SER A 800 16.62 -33.50 10.44
CA SER A 800 17.28 -34.72 9.96
C SER A 800 17.91 -34.56 8.57
N SER A 801 18.42 -33.35 8.25
CA SER A 801 19.10 -33.08 7.00
C SER A 801 20.44 -33.82 6.89
N LYS A 802 20.95 -33.93 5.66
CA LYS A 802 22.19 -34.64 5.35
C LYS A 802 23.11 -33.83 4.44
N LEU A 803 24.39 -34.21 4.45
CA LEU A 803 25.40 -33.67 3.54
C LEU A 803 25.74 -34.74 2.50
N ASP A 804 25.37 -34.53 1.24
CA ASP A 804 25.65 -35.41 0.12
C ASP A 804 26.78 -34.85 -0.74
N VAL A 805 27.94 -35.49 -0.68
CA VAL A 805 29.16 -35.13 -1.41
C VAL A 805 29.47 -36.13 -2.52
N SER A 806 28.46 -36.87 -3.00
CA SER A 806 28.64 -37.90 -4.02
C SER A 806 29.22 -37.33 -5.32
N SER A 807 30.31 -37.94 -5.80
CA SER A 807 31.11 -37.51 -6.95
C SER A 807 31.73 -36.11 -6.81
N ALA A 808 31.84 -35.60 -5.59
CA ALA A 808 32.37 -34.28 -5.25
C ALA A 808 33.55 -34.38 -4.27
N ASN A 809 34.06 -33.24 -3.81
CA ASN A 809 35.16 -33.15 -2.86
C ASN A 809 34.70 -32.52 -1.54
N LEU A 810 34.96 -33.18 -0.41
CA LEU A 810 34.77 -32.62 0.93
C LEU A 810 36.13 -32.48 1.61
N TYR A 811 36.41 -31.25 2.04
CA TYR A 811 37.66 -30.91 2.71
C TYR A 811 37.37 -30.24 4.05
N ILE A 812 37.77 -30.88 5.14
CA ILE A 812 37.73 -30.29 6.47
C ILE A 812 39.16 -30.15 6.95
N PHE A 813 39.67 -28.92 6.93
CA PHE A 813 41.06 -28.62 7.27
C PHE A 813 41.13 -27.58 8.38
N THR A 814 41.46 -28.06 9.57
CA THR A 814 41.60 -27.23 10.77
C THR A 814 43.08 -27.20 11.20
N THR A 815 43.71 -26.03 11.14
CA THR A 815 45.10 -25.80 11.58
C THR A 815 45.08 -25.03 12.91
N GLY A 816 44.82 -25.70 14.04
CA GLY A 816 44.73 -25.02 15.34
C GLY A 816 44.05 -25.83 16.46
N THR A 817 43.73 -25.17 17.58
CA THR A 817 43.09 -25.78 18.77
C THR A 817 41.56 -25.94 18.67
N GLY A 818 40.94 -25.45 17.60
CA GLY A 818 39.50 -25.55 17.37
C GLY A 818 39.17 -26.62 16.32
N SER A 819 38.28 -27.55 16.66
CA SER A 819 37.76 -28.55 15.71
C SER A 819 36.53 -28.03 14.97
N ALA A 820 36.39 -28.31 13.68
CA ALA A 820 35.14 -28.10 12.96
C ALA A 820 34.09 -29.10 13.47
N LYS A 821 32.82 -28.72 13.56
CA LYS A 821 31.76 -29.56 14.11
C LYS A 821 30.62 -29.72 13.12
N LEU A 822 30.22 -30.97 12.88
CA LEU A 822 29.06 -31.35 12.09
C LEU A 822 28.10 -32.11 13.00
N ASP A 823 27.04 -31.44 13.42
CA ASP A 823 26.07 -31.92 14.40
C ASP A 823 24.72 -32.18 13.73
N PHE A 824 24.35 -33.45 13.59
CA PHE A 824 23.09 -33.86 12.97
C PHE A 824 21.88 -33.84 13.92
N VAL A 825 22.05 -33.23 15.10
CA VAL A 825 21.08 -32.98 16.18
C VAL A 825 20.52 -34.23 16.83
N SER A 826 20.03 -35.19 16.03
CA SER A 826 19.48 -36.46 16.48
C SER A 826 19.64 -37.54 15.42
N ARG A 827 19.97 -38.77 15.84
CA ARG A 827 20.08 -39.93 14.95
C ARG A 827 18.73 -40.22 14.28
N ASN A 828 18.66 -40.31 12.95
CA ASN A 828 17.42 -40.61 12.22
C ASN A 828 17.64 -41.59 11.04
N TRP A 829 17.14 -42.83 11.19
CA TRP A 829 17.51 -43.96 10.31
C TRP A 829 16.73 -43.87 9.02
N THR A 830 15.46 -43.53 9.17
CA THR A 830 14.52 -43.34 8.07
C THR A 830 14.97 -42.21 7.15
N ALA A 831 15.52 -41.12 7.71
CA ALA A 831 16.07 -40.02 6.92
C ALA A 831 17.48 -40.32 6.36
N GLY A 832 18.22 -41.23 6.99
CA GLY A 832 19.61 -41.52 6.64
C GLY A 832 20.53 -40.32 6.82
N ASN A 833 20.38 -39.59 7.93
CA ASN A 833 21.14 -38.35 8.17
C ASN A 833 22.62 -38.62 8.47
N GLY A 834 23.49 -37.76 7.95
CA GLY A 834 24.94 -37.94 7.99
C GLY A 834 25.64 -37.41 6.74
N ILE A 835 26.91 -37.79 6.56
CA ILE A 835 27.67 -37.49 5.35
C ILE A 835 27.56 -38.67 4.37
N ILE A 836 27.08 -38.42 3.16
CA ILE A 836 26.99 -39.39 2.07
C ILE A 836 28.11 -39.12 1.07
N ALA A 837 28.98 -40.10 0.84
CA ALA A 837 30.19 -39.96 0.04
C ALA A 837 30.33 -41.09 -0.99
N SER A 838 29.51 -41.06 -2.05
CA SER A 838 29.61 -42.03 -3.15
C SER A 838 30.54 -41.54 -4.25
N GLY A 839 31.61 -42.25 -4.63
CA GLY A 839 32.53 -41.79 -5.69
C GLY A 839 33.26 -40.46 -5.38
N ALA A 840 33.26 -40.05 -4.11
CA ALA A 840 33.74 -38.74 -3.65
C ALA A 840 35.21 -38.77 -3.20
N ASN A 841 35.86 -37.60 -3.17
CA ASN A 841 37.12 -37.40 -2.42
C ASN A 841 36.82 -36.72 -1.09
N VAL A 842 37.06 -37.41 0.01
CA VAL A 842 36.80 -36.88 1.35
C VAL A 842 38.10 -36.84 2.14
N SER A 843 38.48 -35.65 2.62
CA SER A 843 39.60 -35.47 3.55
C SER A 843 39.14 -34.66 4.76
N ILE A 844 39.13 -35.30 5.92
CA ILE A 844 38.64 -34.72 7.18
C ILE A 844 39.77 -34.76 8.20
N ASN A 845 40.23 -33.60 8.67
CA ASN A 845 41.23 -33.50 9.72
C ASN A 845 40.69 -32.63 10.87
N ASN A 846 40.80 -33.14 12.10
CA ASN A 846 40.41 -32.45 13.34
C ASN A 846 38.97 -31.88 13.32
N ALA A 847 38.01 -32.79 13.10
CA ALA A 847 36.57 -32.51 13.13
C ALA A 847 35.84 -33.33 14.21
N ILE A 848 34.66 -32.86 14.61
CA ILE A 848 33.69 -33.59 15.44
C ILE A 848 32.45 -33.85 14.59
N ILE A 849 32.10 -35.12 14.37
CA ILE A 849 30.88 -35.52 13.64
C ILE A 849 29.97 -36.26 14.60
N LYS A 850 28.72 -35.83 14.74
CA LYS A 850 27.86 -36.39 15.78
C LYS A 850 26.38 -36.45 15.47
N ASN A 851 25.67 -37.27 16.27
CA ASN A 851 24.22 -37.38 16.26
C ASN A 851 23.63 -37.82 14.91
N ALA A 852 24.40 -38.50 14.07
CA ALA A 852 23.98 -38.96 12.74
C ALA A 852 23.48 -40.40 12.75
N SER A 853 22.69 -40.82 11.77
CA SER A 853 22.40 -42.24 11.57
C SER A 853 23.69 -42.99 11.27
N THR A 854 24.43 -42.48 10.29
CA THR A 854 25.78 -42.91 9.93
C THR A 854 26.62 -41.67 9.81
N ALA A 855 27.68 -41.53 10.60
CA ALA A 855 28.50 -40.31 10.55
C ALA A 855 29.04 -40.06 9.13
N ILE A 856 29.55 -41.13 8.49
CA ILE A 856 29.97 -41.13 7.09
C ILE A 856 29.55 -42.45 6.42
N ALA A 857 28.67 -42.37 5.42
CA ALA A 857 28.28 -43.47 4.55
C ALA A 857 28.97 -43.31 3.19
N ALA A 858 29.97 -44.14 2.91
CA ALA A 858 30.77 -44.07 1.69
C ALA A 858 30.55 -45.29 0.78
N TRP A 859 30.15 -45.04 -0.47
CA TRP A 859 29.91 -46.07 -1.49
C TRP A 859 30.90 -45.91 -2.65
N ASN A 860 31.83 -46.85 -2.83
CA ASN A 860 32.91 -46.71 -3.82
C ASN A 860 33.60 -45.32 -3.79
N PRO A 861 34.04 -44.80 -2.63
CA PRO A 861 34.67 -43.48 -2.59
C PRO A 861 35.93 -43.46 -3.49
N ALA A 862 36.20 -42.32 -4.12
CA ALA A 862 37.43 -42.10 -4.88
C ALA A 862 38.62 -42.01 -3.92
N SER A 863 38.46 -41.31 -2.80
CA SER A 863 39.38 -41.34 -1.65
C SER A 863 38.64 -40.99 -0.35
N LEU A 864 39.08 -41.58 0.77
CA LEU A 864 38.54 -41.27 2.10
C LEU A 864 39.68 -41.21 3.12
N SER A 865 40.02 -40.01 3.59
CA SER A 865 41.03 -39.77 4.62
C SER A 865 40.38 -39.08 5.81
N ILE A 866 40.50 -39.66 7.00
CA ILE A 866 40.01 -39.07 8.24
C ILE A 866 41.14 -39.11 9.27
N SER A 867 41.53 -37.96 9.79
CA SER A 867 42.56 -37.85 10.82
C SER A 867 42.18 -36.95 11.98
N ASN A 868 42.72 -37.25 13.17
CA ASN A 868 42.58 -36.43 14.40
C ASN A 868 41.14 -36.05 14.77
N SER A 869 40.15 -36.86 14.39
CA SER A 869 38.73 -36.49 14.46
C SER A 869 37.96 -37.32 15.49
N THR A 870 36.87 -36.77 16.01
CA THR A 870 35.96 -37.47 16.92
C THR A 870 34.63 -37.75 16.25
N ILE A 871 34.13 -38.98 16.38
CA ILE A 871 32.78 -39.37 15.96
C ILE A 871 32.01 -39.79 17.21
N GLU A 872 30.88 -39.12 17.49
CA GLU A 872 30.15 -39.37 18.74
C GLU A 872 28.63 -39.53 18.55
N ASN A 873 28.04 -40.43 19.33
CA ASN A 873 26.59 -40.64 19.41
C ASN A 873 25.90 -40.86 18.05
N CYS A 874 26.49 -41.65 17.16
CA CYS A 874 25.86 -42.11 15.92
C CYS A 874 25.26 -43.52 16.09
N TRP A 875 24.52 -44.07 15.13
CA TRP A 875 24.32 -45.54 15.13
C TRP A 875 25.56 -46.22 14.55
N PHE A 876 26.02 -45.74 13.39
CA PHE A 876 27.26 -46.15 12.75
C PHE A 876 28.25 -44.98 12.69
N GLY A 877 29.53 -45.25 12.96
CA GLY A 877 30.58 -44.23 12.79
C GLY A 877 30.91 -44.03 11.31
N VAL A 878 31.81 -44.84 10.76
CA VAL A 878 32.15 -44.84 9.33
C VAL A 878 31.69 -46.15 8.69
N SER A 879 30.84 -46.08 7.67
CA SER A 879 30.43 -47.25 6.89
C SER A 879 30.97 -47.14 5.46
N VAL A 880 31.75 -48.12 5.02
CA VAL A 880 32.27 -48.20 3.66
C VAL A 880 31.76 -49.47 2.98
N GLU A 881 30.97 -49.29 1.93
CA GLU A 881 30.44 -50.37 1.12
C GLU A 881 31.17 -50.42 -0.23
N SER A 882 31.58 -51.62 -0.65
CA SER A 882 32.33 -51.95 -1.89
C SER A 882 33.80 -51.48 -1.98
N ARG A 883 34.52 -51.93 -3.03
CA ARG A 883 35.97 -51.70 -3.20
C ARG A 883 36.20 -50.24 -3.66
N PRO A 884 36.87 -49.40 -2.85
CA PRO A 884 37.20 -48.04 -3.26
C PRO A 884 38.11 -48.04 -4.48
N VAL A 885 38.03 -46.99 -5.30
CA VAL A 885 38.93 -46.79 -6.44
C VAL A 885 40.30 -46.24 -5.96
N GLY A 886 40.36 -45.65 -4.76
CA GLY A 886 41.57 -45.15 -4.11
C GLY A 886 41.75 -45.60 -2.65
N SER A 887 42.56 -44.88 -1.87
CA SER A 887 42.94 -45.24 -0.49
C SER A 887 41.89 -44.83 0.56
N ILE A 888 41.71 -45.69 1.58
CA ILE A 888 41.00 -45.38 2.82
C ILE A 888 42.04 -45.26 3.94
N TYR A 889 42.12 -44.09 4.58
CA TYR A 889 43.08 -43.79 5.64
C TYR A 889 42.35 -43.26 6.88
N LEU A 890 42.48 -43.97 8.02
CA LEU A 890 41.92 -43.55 9.31
C LEU A 890 43.05 -43.46 10.35
N ASP A 891 43.34 -42.26 10.84
CA ASP A 891 44.46 -42.01 11.75
C ASP A 891 44.07 -41.14 12.95
N ASN A 892 44.28 -41.63 14.17
CA ASN A 892 43.88 -40.93 15.39
C ASN A 892 42.39 -40.52 15.38
N VAL A 893 41.50 -41.42 14.93
CA VAL A 893 40.05 -41.23 14.97
C VAL A 893 39.50 -41.83 16.27
N LYS A 894 38.74 -41.03 17.02
CA LYS A 894 38.09 -41.43 18.28
C LYS A 894 36.60 -41.66 18.03
N VAL A 895 36.10 -42.85 18.30
CA VAL A 895 34.66 -43.16 18.21
C VAL A 895 34.07 -43.39 19.61
N VAL A 896 33.01 -42.68 19.96
CA VAL A 896 32.43 -42.66 21.32
C VAL A 896 30.91 -42.77 21.28
N GLY A 897 30.33 -43.72 22.02
CA GLY A 897 28.88 -43.78 22.22
C GLY A 897 28.06 -44.11 20.97
N CYS A 898 28.67 -44.69 19.94
CA CYS A 898 27.96 -45.24 18.78
C CYS A 898 27.35 -46.60 19.13
N SER A 899 26.09 -46.87 18.77
CA SER A 899 25.36 -48.02 19.33
C SER A 899 25.45 -49.33 18.55
N GLU A 900 25.88 -49.31 17.28
CA GLU A 900 26.02 -50.54 16.49
C GLU A 900 27.48 -50.87 16.18
N ARG A 901 28.15 -50.07 15.35
CA ARG A 901 29.55 -50.30 14.95
C ARG A 901 30.29 -48.98 14.74
N GLY A 902 31.54 -48.91 15.21
CA GLY A 902 32.39 -47.74 15.03
C GLY A 902 32.90 -47.57 13.60
N VAL A 903 33.40 -48.64 12.98
CA VAL A 903 33.79 -48.69 11.56
C VAL A 903 33.30 -50.00 10.94
N THR A 904 32.57 -49.92 9.84
CA THR A 904 32.10 -51.09 9.06
C THR A 904 32.73 -51.04 7.66
N LEU A 905 33.36 -52.13 7.24
CA LEU A 905 34.01 -52.26 5.94
C LEU A 905 33.41 -53.44 5.17
N GLY A 906 33.18 -53.25 3.87
CA GLY A 906 33.05 -54.35 2.91
C GLY A 906 34.40 -55.01 2.57
N THR A 907 34.65 -55.29 1.29
CA THR A 907 35.84 -56.01 0.78
C THR A 907 37.08 -55.14 0.52
N ALA A 908 37.28 -54.07 1.29
CA ALA A 908 38.33 -53.05 1.07
C ALA A 908 39.60 -53.28 1.94
N ASN A 909 40.78 -52.88 1.43
CA ASN A 909 42.03 -52.82 2.19
C ASN A 909 42.05 -51.53 3.02
N LEU A 910 42.27 -51.65 4.34
CA LEU A 910 42.25 -50.53 5.28
C LEU A 910 43.59 -50.39 6.02
N GLU A 911 44.08 -49.16 6.11
CA GLU A 911 45.17 -48.79 7.02
C GLU A 911 44.58 -48.00 8.20
N ILE A 912 44.54 -48.61 9.39
CA ILE A 912 44.18 -47.96 10.66
C ILE A 912 45.45 -47.70 11.46
N LYS A 913 45.70 -46.45 11.84
CA LYS A 913 46.77 -46.09 12.78
C LYS A 913 46.21 -45.33 13.97
N ASN A 914 46.72 -45.63 15.17
CA ASN A 914 46.46 -44.91 16.44
C ASN A 914 44.99 -44.62 16.81
N SER A 915 44.03 -45.36 16.26
CA SER A 915 42.59 -45.11 16.48
C SER A 915 42.06 -45.94 17.65
N ARG A 916 41.20 -45.35 18.49
CA ARG A 916 40.59 -46.02 19.66
C ARG A 916 39.08 -46.09 19.52
N ASN A 917 38.53 -47.30 19.58
CA ASN A 917 37.10 -47.53 19.74
C ASN A 917 36.80 -47.75 21.23
N SER A 918 36.04 -46.84 21.84
CA SER A 918 35.57 -46.98 23.23
C SER A 918 34.05 -47.08 23.20
N GLY A 919 33.58 -48.29 22.93
CA GLY A 919 32.19 -48.65 22.66
C GLY A 919 32.16 -50.05 22.07
#